data_AF-A0AAV2ICQ1-F1
#
_entry.id   AF-A0AAV2ICQ1-F1
#
_cell.length_a   1.000
_cell.length_b   1.000
_cell.length_c   1.000
_cell.angle_alpha   90.00
_cell.angle_beta   90.00
_cell.angle_gamma   90.00
#
_symmetry.space_group_name_H-M   'P 1'
#
loop_
_entity.id
_entity.type
_entity.pdbx_description
1 polymer ?
#
loop_
_entity_poly.entity_id
_entity_poly.type
_entity_poly.pdbx_seq_one_letter_code
_entity_poly.pdbx_strand_id
1 'polypeptide(L)'
;MDEVIFNRKPGLRVVRGPDWEGQDEDCCEGHVGTVLETGGQFGCKTPDKYVTVIWDSGFKGCYRAGHKGAYDLRVLDNNQCGVFHLSTKCSGCQDRDIKGFRWKCAICPSVDLCTACYMSDKHDSIHVFTRYDTPESDGVRVPPRCNSENDKQLAMGIFKDALVTRGPDWGWQNQDGGAGQTGKVVNIIKWDRNYIGEVKVRWKSGSEWSYRLGPDGKVDLKCVVASTGGYYYKSHLPVVGKMKNDTNETPEAVTENYRQILRRSALSAELTSCDPSRFGVGYRVVRGPDWNCGNQDGGEGFVGTIAETLGQGFGKPPINFVNVIWDTGSMGVYRAGHEDKFDLRVFDIGVDGTKHESVMCDSCMMEDIRGIRWKCSQCKNANLCSQCYSDDRHDISHQFLRYDSPDPKKIFKVRKRCESQKVQVMGIFPGATVSRVREGKCDDDYAGNGNVGRVVSIADSGKSSFRTAVTVQWPSGSQMTIHSGHNGNIELKCVKAAPGGFYYRNHMPIFGKEPPPCAAQRERFKVGDQVKIAVDISQLKRLQQGHGGLPDNMNQHLDSVGKVSRINEEDDVVVKFGDSGPYTFNPAGLTKVKLKFPNDPFAPSNPKDGCSSRKMAKTSSHSNSSRGSSEMSTPRYQPQCKICLEQDACITFIPCGHFASCRYCASRLTNCAICRREITERQLTFIP
;
A
#
# COMPACT_ATOMS: atom_id res chain seq x y z
N MET A 1 -14.68 -20.60 -40.85
CA MET A 1 -14.36 -19.17 -40.90
C MET A 1 -13.27 -18.99 -39.88
N ASP A 2 -12.04 -18.82 -40.34
CA ASP A 2 -10.84 -19.15 -39.58
C ASP A 2 -10.73 -18.33 -38.29
N GLU A 3 -10.25 -18.96 -37.19
CA GLU A 3 -9.87 -18.30 -35.92
C GLU A 3 -8.95 -17.07 -36.13
N VAL A 4 -8.37 -16.97 -37.33
CA VAL A 4 -7.55 -15.89 -37.90
C VAL A 4 -8.26 -14.51 -37.91
N ILE A 5 -9.60 -14.44 -37.87
CA ILE A 5 -10.35 -13.15 -38.01
C ILE A 5 -10.85 -12.59 -36.66
N PHE A 6 -10.94 -13.38 -35.59
CA PHE A 6 -11.66 -12.96 -34.38
C PHE A 6 -10.82 -12.12 -33.40
N ASN A 7 -9.52 -12.40 -33.27
CA ASN A 7 -8.64 -11.76 -32.26
C ASN A 7 -8.19 -10.33 -32.63
N ARG A 8 -8.85 -9.71 -33.60
CA ARG A 8 -8.74 -8.26 -33.86
C ARG A 8 -10.10 -7.59 -34.01
N LYS A 9 -11.22 -8.33 -33.99
CA LYS A 9 -12.54 -7.83 -34.42
C LYS A 9 -12.94 -6.50 -33.75
N PRO A 10 -13.50 -5.54 -34.51
CA PRO A 10 -14.13 -4.35 -33.92
C PRO A 10 -15.14 -4.72 -32.84
N GLY A 11 -15.03 -4.04 -31.71
CA GLY A 11 -15.85 -4.22 -30.52
C GLY A 11 -15.22 -5.02 -29.39
N LEU A 12 -14.04 -5.61 -29.58
CA LEU A 12 -13.31 -6.24 -28.48
C LEU A 12 -13.07 -5.23 -27.36
N ARG A 13 -13.36 -5.63 -26.13
CA ARG A 13 -13.01 -4.88 -24.92
C ARG A 13 -11.60 -5.26 -24.53
N VAL A 14 -10.73 -4.28 -24.42
CA VAL A 14 -9.28 -4.50 -24.26
C VAL A 14 -8.71 -3.74 -23.09
N VAL A 15 -7.56 -4.20 -22.61
CA VAL A 15 -6.70 -3.55 -21.62
C VAL A 15 -5.27 -3.52 -22.16
N ARG A 16 -4.38 -2.72 -21.57
CA ARG A 16 -2.96 -2.71 -21.94
C ARG A 16 -2.33 -4.11 -21.83
N GLY A 17 -1.45 -4.42 -22.77
CA GLY A 17 -0.79 -5.71 -22.98
C GLY A 17 0.67 -5.71 -22.54
N PRO A 18 1.39 -6.83 -22.80
CA PRO A 18 2.76 -7.03 -22.32
C PRO A 18 3.78 -6.03 -22.88
N ASP A 19 3.62 -5.58 -24.12
CA ASP A 19 4.59 -4.72 -24.79
C ASP A 19 4.17 -3.24 -24.77
N TRP A 20 3.25 -2.86 -23.87
CA TRP A 20 2.69 -1.51 -23.82
C TRP A 20 3.74 -0.41 -23.65
N GLU A 21 3.77 0.53 -24.59
CA GLU A 21 4.62 1.74 -24.56
C GLU A 21 3.80 3.04 -24.44
N GLY A 22 2.47 2.96 -24.48
CA GLY A 22 1.55 4.10 -24.51
C GLY A 22 1.41 4.87 -23.19
N GLN A 23 2.34 4.71 -22.25
CA GLN A 23 2.32 5.38 -20.93
C GLN A 23 0.94 5.30 -20.24
N ASP A 24 0.28 6.44 -20.04
CA ASP A 24 -1.05 6.58 -19.42
C ASP A 24 -2.12 7.03 -20.44
N GLU A 25 -1.97 6.69 -21.72
CA GLU A 25 -2.99 6.93 -22.76
C GLU A 25 -4.32 6.21 -22.48
N ASP A 26 -4.27 5.10 -21.74
CA ASP A 26 -5.40 4.39 -21.15
C ASP A 26 -5.76 4.89 -19.74
N CYS A 27 -5.25 6.04 -19.30
CA CYS A 27 -5.31 6.59 -17.94
C CYS A 27 -4.43 5.87 -16.90
N CYS A 28 -4.61 4.57 -16.70
CA CYS A 28 -3.67 3.72 -15.95
C CYS A 28 -3.99 2.23 -16.16
N GLU A 29 -3.09 1.34 -15.74
CA GLU A 29 -3.24 -0.10 -15.93
C GLU A 29 -4.58 -0.63 -15.39
N GLY A 30 -5.26 -1.44 -16.20
CA GLY A 30 -6.59 -1.97 -15.88
C GLY A 30 -7.76 -1.17 -16.44
N HIS A 31 -7.51 0.02 -16.98
CA HIS A 31 -8.55 0.74 -17.71
C HIS A 31 -8.90 0.06 -19.02
N VAL A 32 -10.19 0.08 -19.34
CA VAL A 32 -10.75 -0.66 -20.47
C VAL A 32 -10.97 0.26 -21.67
N GLY A 33 -10.72 -0.28 -22.85
CA GLY A 33 -11.02 0.35 -24.14
C GLY A 33 -11.78 -0.56 -25.06
N THR A 34 -12.18 -0.01 -26.20
CA THR A 34 -12.89 -0.70 -27.27
C THR A 34 -12.08 -0.63 -28.55
N VAL A 35 -11.85 -1.77 -29.19
CA VAL A 35 -11.27 -1.82 -30.54
C VAL A 35 -12.29 -1.26 -31.54
N LEU A 36 -11.92 -0.21 -32.25
CA LEU A 36 -12.75 0.45 -33.26
C LEU A 36 -12.54 -0.15 -34.64
N GLU A 37 -11.27 -0.29 -35.04
CA GLU A 37 -10.87 -0.66 -36.40
C GLU A 37 -9.61 -1.52 -36.37
N THR A 38 -9.51 -2.43 -37.33
CA THR A 38 -8.34 -3.29 -37.55
C THR A 38 -7.62 -2.89 -38.81
N GLY A 39 -6.31 -2.77 -38.75
CA GLY A 39 -5.54 -2.49 -39.95
C GLY A 39 -5.47 -3.67 -40.91
N GLY A 40 -5.25 -3.35 -42.18
CA GLY A 40 -5.20 -4.33 -43.29
C GLY A 40 -6.54 -4.64 -43.94
N GLN A 41 -7.66 -4.05 -43.49
CA GLN A 41 -8.95 -4.14 -44.16
C GLN A 41 -9.11 -3.07 -45.24
N PHE A 42 -9.78 -3.41 -46.35
CA PHE A 42 -10.03 -2.50 -47.47
C PHE A 42 -10.81 -1.25 -47.01
N GLY A 43 -10.24 -0.07 -47.17
CA GLY A 43 -10.83 1.22 -46.76
C GLY A 43 -10.49 1.69 -45.33
N CYS A 44 -9.72 0.92 -44.55
CA CYS A 44 -9.30 1.29 -43.19
C CYS A 44 -8.07 2.21 -43.18
N LYS A 45 -8.03 3.18 -42.25
CA LYS A 45 -6.87 4.08 -42.05
C LYS A 45 -5.78 3.47 -41.16
N THR A 46 -6.08 2.35 -40.50
CA THR A 46 -5.17 1.69 -39.55
C THR A 46 -4.15 0.82 -40.31
N PRO A 47 -2.84 0.89 -40.02
CA PRO A 47 -1.83 0.06 -40.66
C PRO A 47 -1.98 -1.44 -40.32
N ASP A 48 -1.58 -2.34 -41.23
CA ASP A 48 -1.57 -3.78 -40.92
C ASP A 48 -0.78 -4.09 -39.64
N LYS A 49 -1.27 -5.08 -38.87
CA LYS A 49 -0.79 -5.44 -37.52
C LYS A 49 -0.91 -4.32 -36.47
N TYR A 50 -1.75 -3.33 -36.71
CA TYR A 50 -2.21 -2.38 -35.70
C TYR A 50 -3.73 -2.44 -35.53
N VAL A 51 -4.19 -1.98 -34.37
CA VAL A 51 -5.61 -1.75 -34.09
C VAL A 51 -5.81 -0.35 -33.52
N THR A 52 -6.91 0.28 -33.90
CA THR A 52 -7.32 1.56 -33.31
C THR A 52 -8.24 1.27 -32.14
N VAL A 53 -7.92 1.83 -30.96
CA VAL A 53 -8.71 1.68 -29.73
C VAL A 53 -9.19 3.05 -29.28
N ILE A 54 -10.43 3.10 -28.81
CA ILE A 54 -10.89 4.19 -27.95
C ILE A 54 -11.00 3.68 -26.51
N TRP A 55 -10.26 4.30 -25.61
CA TRP A 55 -10.39 4.04 -24.18
C TRP A 55 -11.69 4.60 -23.66
N ASP A 56 -12.22 4.01 -22.59
CA ASP A 56 -13.45 4.47 -21.97
C ASP A 56 -13.38 5.95 -21.53
N SER A 57 -12.18 6.48 -21.25
CA SER A 57 -11.91 7.91 -21.00
C SER A 57 -12.16 8.82 -22.22
N GLY A 58 -12.32 8.23 -23.41
CA GLY A 58 -12.48 8.91 -24.69
C GLY A 58 -11.17 9.17 -25.43
N PHE A 59 -10.01 8.81 -24.88
CA PHE A 59 -8.75 8.88 -25.64
C PHE A 59 -8.75 7.84 -26.75
N LYS A 60 -8.38 8.25 -27.97
CA LYS A 60 -8.28 7.38 -29.14
C LYS A 60 -6.83 7.24 -29.56
N GLY A 61 -6.34 6.02 -29.67
CA GLY A 61 -4.97 5.71 -30.05
C GLY A 61 -4.87 4.51 -31.01
N CYS A 62 -3.68 4.31 -31.56
CA CYS A 62 -3.36 3.22 -32.48
C CYS A 62 -2.23 2.38 -31.88
N TYR A 63 -2.45 1.07 -31.76
CA TYR A 63 -1.61 0.18 -30.94
C TYR A 63 -1.19 -1.05 -31.72
N ARG A 64 0.00 -1.58 -31.40
CA ARG A 64 0.59 -2.74 -32.06
C ARG A 64 -0.18 -4.01 -31.67
N ALA A 65 -0.56 -4.77 -32.69
CA ALA A 65 -1.22 -6.06 -32.60
C ALA A 65 -0.40 -7.12 -33.37
N GLY A 66 0.92 -7.14 -33.12
CA GLY A 66 1.88 -8.03 -33.76
C GLY A 66 2.91 -7.33 -34.67
N HIS A 67 2.91 -6.00 -34.76
CA HIS A 67 3.93 -5.27 -35.51
C HIS A 67 5.30 -5.43 -34.83
N LYS A 68 6.30 -5.90 -35.57
CA LYS A 68 7.63 -6.30 -35.05
C LYS A 68 7.56 -7.29 -33.87
N GLY A 69 6.50 -8.10 -33.81
CA GLY A 69 6.30 -9.08 -32.73
C GLY A 69 5.82 -8.48 -31.40
N ALA A 70 5.50 -7.18 -31.35
CA ALA A 70 4.99 -6.53 -30.15
C ALA A 70 3.45 -6.51 -30.10
N TYR A 71 2.90 -6.72 -28.92
CA TYR A 71 1.48 -6.79 -28.63
C TYR A 71 1.13 -5.86 -27.45
N ASP A 72 0.59 -4.69 -27.79
CA ASP A 72 0.32 -3.62 -26.82
C ASP A 72 -0.99 -3.86 -26.06
N LEU A 73 -1.80 -4.87 -26.41
CA LEU A 73 -3.16 -5.04 -25.89
C LEU A 73 -3.49 -6.49 -25.54
N ARG A 74 -4.36 -6.67 -24.54
CA ARG A 74 -5.01 -7.93 -24.19
C ARG A 74 -6.52 -7.82 -24.34
N VAL A 75 -7.16 -8.91 -24.72
CA VAL A 75 -8.63 -9.00 -24.83
C VAL A 75 -9.20 -9.32 -23.45
N LEU A 76 -9.94 -8.38 -22.87
CA LEU A 76 -10.63 -8.56 -21.60
C LEU A 76 -11.97 -9.27 -21.76
N ASP A 77 -12.73 -8.85 -22.77
CA ASP A 77 -14.03 -9.43 -23.11
C ASP A 77 -14.24 -9.35 -24.63
N ASN A 78 -14.74 -10.44 -25.20
CA ASN A 78 -14.99 -10.57 -26.63
C ASN A 78 -16.48 -10.80 -26.94
N ASN A 79 -17.32 -10.73 -25.93
CA ASN A 79 -18.75 -10.93 -26.04
C ASN A 79 -19.44 -9.85 -26.88
N GLN A 80 -18.95 -8.60 -26.84
CA GLN A 80 -19.44 -7.48 -27.68
C GLN A 80 -19.25 -7.74 -29.18
N CYS A 81 -18.45 -8.75 -29.53
CA CYS A 81 -18.27 -9.22 -30.89
C CYS A 81 -19.20 -10.39 -31.25
N GLY A 82 -20.12 -10.78 -30.36
CA GLY A 82 -21.11 -11.84 -30.55
C GLY A 82 -20.62 -13.26 -30.27
N VAL A 83 -19.67 -13.46 -29.36
CA VAL A 83 -19.19 -14.81 -28.97
C VAL A 83 -20.10 -15.43 -27.91
N PHE A 84 -20.61 -16.62 -28.22
CA PHE A 84 -21.41 -17.42 -27.29
C PHE A 84 -21.06 -18.91 -27.41
N HIS A 85 -20.86 -19.57 -26.27
CA HIS A 85 -20.76 -21.02 -26.17
C HIS A 85 -22.14 -21.59 -25.81
N LEU A 86 -22.91 -21.91 -26.84
CA LEU A 86 -24.29 -22.40 -26.71
C LEU A 86 -24.38 -23.68 -25.89
N SER A 87 -25.48 -23.84 -25.17
CA SER A 87 -25.81 -25.00 -24.34
C SER A 87 -24.78 -25.30 -23.23
N THR A 88 -23.83 -24.39 -22.99
CA THR A 88 -22.83 -24.51 -21.93
C THR A 88 -23.27 -23.67 -20.75
N LYS A 89 -23.43 -24.29 -19.58
CA LYS A 89 -23.86 -23.61 -18.35
C LYS A 89 -22.64 -23.25 -17.50
N CYS A 90 -22.58 -22.02 -17.01
CA CYS A 90 -21.56 -21.65 -16.03
C CYS A 90 -21.85 -22.32 -14.68
N SER A 91 -20.94 -23.14 -14.16
CA SER A 91 -21.06 -23.78 -12.84
C SER A 91 -21.02 -22.78 -11.68
N GLY A 92 -20.48 -21.57 -11.90
CA GLY A 92 -20.40 -20.52 -10.89
C GLY A 92 -21.70 -19.72 -10.72
N CYS A 93 -22.23 -19.15 -11.80
CA CYS A 93 -23.43 -18.30 -11.76
C CYS A 93 -24.69 -18.97 -12.30
N GLN A 94 -24.59 -20.20 -12.79
CA GLN A 94 -25.70 -21.00 -13.35
C GLN A 94 -26.34 -20.41 -14.61
N ASP A 95 -25.79 -19.34 -15.18
CA ASP A 95 -26.23 -18.74 -16.43
C ASP A 95 -26.03 -19.73 -17.59
N ARG A 96 -27.03 -19.80 -18.47
CA ARG A 96 -27.00 -20.62 -19.68
C ARG A 96 -26.36 -19.81 -20.80
N ASP A 97 -25.68 -20.51 -21.69
CA ASP A 97 -24.90 -19.94 -22.78
C ASP A 97 -23.78 -19.03 -22.24
N ILE A 98 -22.57 -19.58 -22.13
CA ILE A 98 -21.42 -18.77 -21.70
C ILE A 98 -21.16 -17.73 -22.77
N LYS A 99 -21.29 -16.46 -22.38
CA LYS A 99 -21.04 -15.31 -23.24
C LYS A 99 -19.57 -14.87 -23.12
N GLY A 100 -18.95 -14.59 -24.26
CA GLY A 100 -17.51 -14.39 -24.36
C GLY A 100 -16.70 -15.66 -24.11
N PHE A 101 -15.54 -15.54 -23.46
CA PHE A 101 -14.67 -16.69 -23.18
C PHE A 101 -15.32 -17.75 -22.29
N ARG A 102 -15.09 -19.02 -22.66
CA ARG A 102 -15.40 -20.20 -21.83
C ARG A 102 -14.16 -20.70 -21.14
N TRP A 103 -14.25 -20.91 -19.83
CA TRP A 103 -13.17 -21.43 -19.00
C TRP A 103 -13.53 -22.82 -18.49
N LYS A 104 -13.00 -23.86 -19.14
CA LYS A 104 -13.25 -25.25 -18.77
C LYS A 104 -12.21 -25.73 -17.78
N CYS A 105 -12.63 -26.30 -16.65
CA CYS A 105 -11.68 -26.92 -15.72
C CYS A 105 -11.05 -28.16 -16.37
N ALA A 106 -9.73 -28.26 -16.35
CA ALA A 106 -9.01 -29.40 -16.90
C ALA A 106 -9.07 -30.64 -15.98
N ILE A 107 -9.44 -30.45 -14.71
CA ILE A 107 -9.51 -31.51 -13.68
C ILE A 107 -10.94 -32.00 -13.49
N CYS A 108 -11.92 -31.08 -13.45
CA CYS A 108 -13.33 -31.39 -13.22
C CYS A 108 -14.09 -31.36 -14.56
N PRO A 109 -14.50 -32.52 -15.13
CA PRO A 109 -15.09 -32.57 -16.47
C PRO A 109 -16.40 -31.79 -16.63
N SER A 110 -17.16 -31.65 -15.53
CA SER A 110 -18.46 -30.97 -15.49
C SER A 110 -18.39 -29.48 -15.15
N VAL A 111 -17.18 -28.91 -14.99
CA VAL A 111 -17.01 -27.51 -14.57
C VAL A 111 -16.62 -26.64 -15.77
N ASP A 112 -17.50 -25.70 -16.06
CA ASP A 112 -17.31 -24.63 -17.03
C ASP A 112 -17.64 -23.30 -16.36
N LEU A 113 -16.81 -22.28 -16.53
CA LEU A 113 -17.02 -20.96 -15.96
C LEU A 113 -17.09 -19.91 -17.07
N CYS A 114 -17.95 -18.90 -16.90
CA CYS A 114 -17.85 -17.67 -17.67
C CYS A 114 -16.69 -16.80 -17.14
N THR A 115 -16.24 -15.83 -17.93
CA THR A 115 -15.15 -14.92 -17.55
C THR A 115 -15.38 -14.27 -16.19
N ALA A 116 -16.58 -13.76 -15.92
CA ALA A 116 -16.88 -13.13 -14.63
C ALA A 116 -16.67 -14.09 -13.44
N CYS A 117 -17.10 -15.35 -13.56
CA CYS A 117 -16.92 -16.35 -12.49
C CYS A 117 -15.48 -16.83 -12.39
N TYR A 118 -14.80 -17.02 -13.53
CA TYR A 118 -13.40 -17.42 -13.56
C TYR A 118 -12.50 -16.38 -12.88
N MET A 119 -12.70 -15.10 -13.20
CA MET A 119 -11.89 -14.01 -12.66
C MET A 119 -12.21 -13.68 -11.20
N SER A 120 -13.41 -14.02 -10.73
CA SER A 120 -13.86 -13.86 -9.33
C SER A 120 -13.61 -15.10 -8.46
N ASP A 121 -12.63 -15.94 -8.84
CA ASP A 121 -12.19 -17.13 -8.10
C ASP A 121 -13.30 -18.11 -7.73
N LYS A 122 -14.33 -18.22 -8.58
CA LYS A 122 -15.28 -19.33 -8.45
C LYS A 122 -14.59 -20.62 -8.87
N HIS A 123 -14.89 -21.72 -8.16
CA HIS A 123 -14.18 -22.99 -8.24
C HIS A 123 -12.74 -22.94 -7.70
N ASP A 124 -12.15 -24.10 -7.45
CA ASP A 124 -10.81 -24.26 -6.88
C ASP A 124 -9.75 -23.47 -7.69
N SER A 125 -8.92 -22.69 -7.00
CA SER A 125 -7.88 -21.84 -7.61
C SER A 125 -6.62 -22.63 -7.98
N ILE A 126 -6.43 -23.83 -7.43
CA ILE A 126 -5.33 -24.76 -7.73
C ILE A 126 -5.60 -25.50 -9.05
N HIS A 127 -6.88 -25.61 -9.44
CA HIS A 127 -7.24 -26.29 -10.68
C HIS A 127 -6.80 -25.49 -11.91
N VAL A 128 -6.17 -26.20 -12.84
CA VAL A 128 -5.79 -25.69 -14.16
C VAL A 128 -7.03 -25.59 -15.05
N PHE A 129 -7.09 -24.56 -15.90
CA PHE A 129 -8.21 -24.36 -16.82
C PHE A 129 -7.74 -24.34 -18.27
N THR A 130 -8.66 -24.65 -19.18
CA THR A 130 -8.53 -24.42 -20.62
C THR A 130 -9.48 -23.29 -21.00
N ARG A 131 -8.93 -22.20 -21.55
CA ARG A 131 -9.67 -21.04 -22.04
C ARG A 131 -10.02 -21.25 -23.52
N TYR A 132 -11.29 -21.18 -23.85
CA TYR A 132 -11.80 -21.21 -25.22
C TYR A 132 -12.22 -19.80 -25.61
N ASP A 133 -11.55 -19.25 -26.62
CA ASP A 133 -11.77 -17.87 -27.06
C ASP A 133 -13.02 -17.76 -27.94
N THR A 134 -13.32 -18.82 -28.69
CA THR A 134 -14.55 -19.01 -29.48
C THR A 134 -15.02 -20.47 -29.39
N PRO A 135 -16.27 -20.80 -29.79
CA PRO A 135 -16.76 -22.17 -29.78
C PRO A 135 -15.94 -23.15 -30.63
N GLU A 136 -15.32 -22.65 -31.70
CA GLU A 136 -14.49 -23.42 -32.63
C GLU A 136 -13.02 -23.48 -32.20
N SER A 137 -12.64 -22.81 -31.10
CA SER A 137 -11.24 -22.75 -30.69
C SER A 137 -10.72 -24.06 -30.09
N ASP A 138 -9.44 -24.40 -30.35
CA ASP A 138 -8.79 -25.60 -29.79
C ASP A 138 -8.60 -25.52 -28.26
N GLY A 139 -8.68 -24.31 -27.71
CA GLY A 139 -8.50 -24.02 -26.29
C GLY A 139 -7.04 -23.80 -25.89
N VAL A 140 -6.82 -22.87 -24.98
CA VAL A 140 -5.50 -22.51 -24.44
C VAL A 140 -5.44 -22.89 -22.97
N ARG A 141 -4.53 -23.79 -22.60
CA ARG A 141 -4.33 -24.17 -21.21
C ARG A 141 -3.68 -23.01 -20.44
N VAL A 142 -4.33 -22.54 -19.38
CA VAL A 142 -3.86 -21.44 -18.52
C VAL A 142 -3.47 -22.00 -17.15
N PRO A 143 -2.45 -21.44 -16.49
CA PRO A 143 -1.95 -21.98 -15.22
C PRO A 143 -2.98 -21.87 -14.08
N PRO A 144 -2.77 -22.57 -12.95
CA PRO A 144 -3.59 -22.41 -11.75
C PRO A 144 -3.69 -20.94 -11.34
N ARG A 145 -4.89 -20.51 -10.95
CA ARG A 145 -5.15 -19.13 -10.51
C ARG A 145 -4.37 -18.77 -9.24
N CYS A 146 -4.15 -19.72 -8.33
CA CYS A 146 -3.33 -19.51 -7.13
C CYS A 146 -1.88 -19.12 -7.45
N ASN A 147 -1.35 -19.56 -8.61
CA ASN A 147 0.01 -19.21 -9.05
C ASN A 147 0.08 -17.83 -9.71
N SER A 148 -1.07 -17.23 -9.99
CA SER A 148 -1.25 -15.97 -10.71
C SER A 148 -1.92 -14.90 -9.83
N GLU A 149 -1.86 -15.05 -8.49
CA GLU A 149 -2.49 -14.08 -7.57
C GLU A 149 -1.89 -12.68 -7.70
N ASN A 150 -0.57 -12.57 -7.89
CA ASN A 150 0.11 -11.30 -8.15
C ASN A 150 -0.16 -10.74 -9.56
N ASP A 151 -0.79 -11.52 -10.43
CA ASP A 151 -1.14 -11.14 -11.80
C ASP A 151 -2.59 -10.62 -11.91
N LYS A 152 -3.32 -10.56 -10.79
CA LYS A 152 -4.68 -9.99 -10.74
C LYS A 152 -4.63 -8.48 -10.88
N GLN A 153 -5.39 -7.96 -11.83
CA GLN A 153 -5.56 -6.54 -12.08
C GLN A 153 -7.04 -6.17 -11.97
N LEU A 154 -7.33 -4.98 -11.44
CA LEU A 154 -8.70 -4.46 -11.38
C LEU A 154 -9.06 -3.85 -12.73
N ALA A 155 -10.19 -4.25 -13.31
CA ALA A 155 -10.73 -3.59 -14.50
C ALA A 155 -11.46 -2.30 -14.08
N MET A 156 -11.16 -1.20 -14.76
CA MET A 156 -11.74 0.14 -14.52
C MET A 156 -12.30 0.72 -15.82
N GLY A 157 -13.46 1.36 -15.77
CA GLY A 157 -14.06 1.96 -16.97
C GLY A 157 -15.58 2.13 -16.85
N ILE A 158 -16.26 1.96 -17.98
CA ILE A 158 -17.73 2.02 -18.08
C ILE A 158 -18.31 0.69 -17.58
N PHE A 159 -18.33 0.56 -16.26
CA PHE A 159 -18.97 -0.52 -15.52
C PHE A 159 -20.17 -0.01 -14.72
N LYS A 160 -20.88 -0.91 -14.05
CA LYS A 160 -21.99 -0.54 -13.15
C LYS A 160 -21.53 0.54 -12.18
N ASP A 161 -22.36 1.56 -11.99
CA ASP A 161 -22.12 2.74 -11.16
C ASP A 161 -21.12 3.79 -11.72
N ALA A 162 -20.51 3.56 -12.89
CA ALA A 162 -19.68 4.57 -13.55
C ALA A 162 -20.50 5.80 -13.93
N LEU A 163 -19.88 6.98 -13.89
CA LEU A 163 -20.46 8.19 -14.45
C LEU A 163 -20.00 8.37 -15.88
N VAL A 164 -20.94 8.64 -16.78
CA VAL A 164 -20.72 8.74 -18.22
C VAL A 164 -21.35 10.00 -18.79
N THR A 165 -20.88 10.41 -19.96
CA THR A 165 -21.50 11.41 -20.83
C THR A 165 -21.60 10.85 -22.25
N ARG A 166 -22.19 11.62 -23.17
CA ARG A 166 -22.24 11.23 -24.59
C ARG A 166 -20.83 11.03 -25.16
N GLY A 167 -20.63 9.91 -25.85
CA GLY A 167 -19.41 9.49 -26.50
C GLY A 167 -19.32 9.93 -27.97
N PRO A 168 -18.27 9.51 -28.70
CA PRO A 168 -18.03 9.95 -30.08
C PRO A 168 -19.06 9.45 -31.10
N ASP A 169 -19.68 8.28 -30.89
CA ASP A 169 -20.67 7.72 -31.82
C ASP A 169 -22.12 8.06 -31.45
N TRP A 170 -22.32 9.01 -30.53
CA TRP A 170 -23.63 9.41 -30.04
C TRP A 170 -24.57 9.84 -31.18
N GLY A 171 -25.65 9.09 -31.37
CA GLY A 171 -26.72 9.37 -32.35
C GLY A 171 -28.09 9.65 -31.73
N TRP A 172 -28.15 9.89 -30.41
CA TRP A 172 -29.37 9.77 -29.61
C TRP A 172 -30.01 11.10 -29.19
N GLN A 173 -29.86 12.13 -30.01
CA GLN A 173 -30.39 13.48 -29.77
C GLN A 173 -30.02 13.99 -28.36
N ASN A 174 -30.98 14.52 -27.59
CA ASN A 174 -30.80 14.99 -26.21
C ASN A 174 -31.46 14.08 -25.18
N GLN A 175 -31.45 12.76 -25.40
CA GLN A 175 -31.93 11.80 -24.39
C GLN A 175 -31.17 11.90 -23.05
N ASP A 176 -29.94 12.38 -23.08
CA ASP A 176 -29.12 12.70 -21.91
C ASP A 176 -29.47 14.04 -21.24
N GLY A 177 -30.36 14.84 -21.82
CA GLY A 177 -30.69 16.20 -21.36
C GLY A 177 -29.78 17.29 -21.94
N GLY A 178 -28.95 16.99 -22.93
CA GLY A 178 -28.09 17.96 -23.60
C GLY A 178 -26.59 17.71 -23.39
N ALA A 179 -25.75 18.33 -24.23
CA ALA A 179 -24.32 18.13 -24.20
C ALA A 179 -23.71 18.51 -22.85
N GLY A 180 -22.82 17.66 -22.33
CA GLY A 180 -22.17 17.85 -21.03
C GLY A 180 -22.97 17.33 -19.83
N GLN A 181 -24.21 16.83 -20.03
CA GLN A 181 -24.91 16.11 -18.98
C GLN A 181 -24.24 14.78 -18.67
N THR A 182 -24.36 14.37 -17.42
CA THR A 182 -23.78 13.12 -16.90
C THR A 182 -24.89 12.16 -16.51
N GLY A 183 -24.69 10.88 -16.83
CA GLY A 183 -25.54 9.78 -16.41
C GLY A 183 -24.77 8.77 -15.59
N LYS A 184 -25.49 7.96 -14.82
CA LYS A 184 -24.93 6.86 -14.03
C LYS A 184 -25.27 5.54 -14.72
N VAL A 185 -24.28 4.70 -14.94
CA VAL A 185 -24.49 3.34 -15.46
C VAL A 185 -25.25 2.52 -14.42
N VAL A 186 -26.46 2.09 -14.77
CA VAL A 186 -27.34 1.30 -13.90
C VAL A 186 -26.97 -0.17 -13.98
N ASN A 187 -26.72 -0.65 -15.20
CA ASN A 187 -26.31 -2.02 -15.46
C ASN A 187 -25.61 -2.09 -16.81
N ILE A 188 -24.62 -2.98 -16.91
CA ILE A 188 -24.19 -3.47 -18.22
C ILE A 188 -25.17 -4.58 -18.54
N ILE A 189 -26.05 -4.37 -19.52
CA ILE A 189 -27.15 -5.30 -19.78
C ILE A 189 -26.52 -6.63 -20.20
N LYS A 190 -26.61 -7.63 -19.32
CA LYS A 190 -26.12 -8.98 -19.60
C LYS A 190 -27.17 -9.81 -20.35
N TRP A 191 -27.23 -9.59 -21.67
CA TRP A 191 -27.35 -10.59 -22.75
C TRP A 191 -28.63 -11.45 -22.86
N ASP A 192 -29.45 -11.16 -23.88
CA ASP A 192 -30.04 -12.18 -24.77
C ASP A 192 -29.34 -12.11 -26.15
N ARG A 193 -29.76 -12.92 -27.13
CA ARG A 193 -29.18 -12.93 -28.49
C ARG A 193 -29.40 -11.62 -29.27
N ASN A 194 -30.24 -10.71 -28.78
CA ASN A 194 -30.69 -9.52 -29.50
C ASN A 194 -29.96 -8.24 -29.04
N TYR A 195 -29.38 -8.21 -27.83
CA TYR A 195 -28.76 -7.00 -27.26
C TYR A 195 -27.27 -7.23 -26.91
N ILE A 196 -26.42 -7.15 -27.93
CA ILE A 196 -24.96 -7.27 -27.79
C ILE A 196 -24.39 -5.92 -27.36
N GLY A 197 -23.60 -5.86 -26.28
CA GLY A 197 -22.80 -4.68 -25.91
C GLY A 197 -23.57 -3.40 -25.59
N GLU A 198 -24.75 -3.51 -24.99
CA GLU A 198 -25.55 -2.36 -24.53
C GLU A 198 -25.33 -2.03 -23.04
N VAL A 199 -25.29 -0.72 -22.75
CA VAL A 199 -25.11 -0.17 -21.40
C VAL A 199 -26.33 0.65 -21.03
N LYS A 200 -27.02 0.29 -19.94
CA LYS A 200 -28.15 1.05 -19.42
C LYS A 200 -27.66 2.19 -18.55
N VAL A 201 -28.06 3.41 -18.90
CA VAL A 201 -27.68 4.64 -18.20
C VAL A 201 -28.92 5.35 -17.68
N ARG A 202 -28.86 5.78 -16.43
CA ARG A 202 -29.83 6.70 -15.82
C ARG A 202 -29.25 8.11 -15.83
N TRP A 203 -29.88 9.01 -16.57
CA TRP A 203 -29.46 10.40 -16.65
C TRP A 203 -29.95 11.21 -15.46
N LYS A 204 -29.34 12.37 -15.23
CA LYS A 204 -29.74 13.32 -14.18
C LYS A 204 -31.20 13.76 -14.27
N SER A 205 -31.78 13.76 -15.48
CA SER A 205 -33.20 14.04 -15.72
C SER A 205 -34.13 12.94 -15.16
N GLY A 206 -33.60 11.82 -14.69
CA GLY A 206 -34.36 10.64 -14.25
C GLY A 206 -34.67 9.66 -15.37
N SER A 207 -34.44 10.03 -16.63
CA SER A 207 -34.64 9.14 -17.78
C SER A 207 -33.63 7.99 -17.81
N GLU A 208 -34.06 6.82 -18.28
CA GLU A 208 -33.21 5.65 -18.47
C GLU A 208 -33.22 5.19 -19.93
N TRP A 209 -32.05 5.00 -20.50
CA TRP A 209 -31.86 4.59 -21.88
C TRP A 209 -30.67 3.64 -22.01
N SER A 210 -30.62 2.90 -23.12
CA SER A 210 -29.54 1.96 -23.45
C SER A 210 -28.68 2.50 -24.59
N TYR A 211 -27.38 2.29 -24.51
CA TYR A 211 -26.39 2.84 -25.45
C TYR A 211 -25.34 1.80 -25.83
N ARG A 212 -24.75 1.94 -27.02
CA ARG A 212 -23.73 0.98 -27.51
C ARG A 212 -22.38 1.22 -26.85
N LEU A 213 -21.75 0.13 -26.45
CA LEU A 213 -20.37 0.09 -25.98
C LEU A 213 -19.67 -1.16 -26.52
N GLY A 214 -19.12 -1.07 -27.72
CA GLY A 214 -18.44 -2.19 -28.37
C GLY A 214 -19.02 -2.62 -29.71
N PRO A 215 -20.34 -2.88 -29.85
CA PRO A 215 -20.90 -3.47 -31.07
C PRO A 215 -20.50 -2.71 -32.33
N ASP A 216 -19.98 -3.42 -33.33
CA ASP A 216 -19.46 -2.86 -34.58
C ASP A 216 -18.39 -1.77 -34.41
N GLY A 217 -17.67 -1.80 -33.28
CA GLY A 217 -16.72 -0.76 -32.92
C GLY A 217 -17.37 0.58 -32.57
N LYS A 218 -18.66 0.61 -32.19
CA LYS A 218 -19.37 1.84 -31.82
C LYS A 218 -19.36 2.09 -30.33
N VAL A 219 -19.07 3.33 -29.95
CA VAL A 219 -18.97 3.77 -28.55
C VAL A 219 -19.79 5.05 -28.35
N ASP A 220 -21.00 4.87 -27.86
CA ASP A 220 -21.95 5.97 -27.61
C ASP A 220 -21.70 6.69 -26.29
N LEU A 221 -20.83 6.15 -25.42
CA LEU A 221 -20.60 6.67 -24.07
C LEU A 221 -19.12 6.98 -23.84
N LYS A 222 -18.86 8.06 -23.09
CA LYS A 222 -17.54 8.41 -22.58
C LYS A 222 -17.59 8.42 -21.05
N CYS A 223 -16.62 7.77 -20.43
CA CYS A 223 -16.45 7.74 -18.99
C CYS A 223 -15.97 9.09 -18.46
N VAL A 224 -16.64 9.57 -17.41
CA VAL A 224 -16.24 10.74 -16.62
C VAL A 224 -15.66 10.30 -15.29
N VAL A 225 -16.31 9.33 -14.63
CA VAL A 225 -15.80 8.68 -13.42
C VAL A 225 -15.92 7.17 -13.63
N ALA A 226 -14.76 6.51 -13.70
CA ALA A 226 -14.69 5.07 -13.88
C ALA A 226 -15.22 4.34 -12.64
N SER A 227 -15.93 3.24 -12.88
CA SER A 227 -16.25 2.25 -11.85
C SER A 227 -15.50 0.96 -12.15
N THR A 228 -15.50 0.02 -11.21
CA THR A 228 -14.81 -1.25 -11.39
C THR A 228 -15.68 -2.31 -12.07
N GLY A 229 -15.06 -3.09 -12.95
CA GLY A 229 -15.61 -4.30 -13.56
C GLY A 229 -15.29 -5.59 -12.82
N GLY A 230 -14.63 -5.50 -11.66
CA GLY A 230 -14.03 -6.64 -10.97
C GLY A 230 -12.60 -6.92 -11.42
N TYR A 231 -12.00 -7.96 -10.84
CA TYR A 231 -10.62 -8.36 -11.15
C TYR A 231 -10.55 -9.20 -12.43
N TYR A 232 -9.35 -9.30 -12.99
CA TYR A 232 -8.99 -10.25 -14.03
C TYR A 232 -7.52 -10.70 -13.91
N TYR A 233 -7.19 -11.89 -14.39
CA TYR A 233 -5.84 -12.43 -14.45
C TYR A 233 -5.18 -12.03 -15.77
N LYS A 234 -4.24 -11.07 -15.76
CA LYS A 234 -3.70 -10.45 -16.99
C LYS A 234 -3.07 -11.48 -17.92
N SER A 235 -2.18 -12.32 -17.40
CA SER A 235 -1.46 -13.35 -18.15
C SER A 235 -2.39 -14.43 -18.70
N HIS A 236 -3.59 -14.60 -18.13
CA HIS A 236 -4.59 -15.56 -18.59
C HIS A 236 -5.45 -15.01 -19.73
N LEU A 237 -5.33 -13.73 -20.09
CA LEU A 237 -6.03 -13.13 -21.23
C LEU A 237 -5.25 -13.30 -22.55
N PRO A 238 -5.93 -13.46 -23.70
CA PRO A 238 -5.25 -13.45 -24.99
C PRO A 238 -4.68 -12.06 -25.30
N VAL A 239 -3.55 -12.01 -25.98
CA VAL A 239 -3.04 -10.76 -26.57
C VAL A 239 -3.72 -10.52 -27.92
N VAL A 240 -4.01 -9.26 -28.24
CA VAL A 240 -4.70 -8.87 -29.48
C VAL A 240 -3.79 -9.11 -30.68
N GLY A 241 -4.28 -9.85 -31.68
CA GLY A 241 -3.59 -10.03 -32.96
C GLY A 241 -2.50 -11.10 -33.06
N LYS A 242 -2.27 -11.91 -32.02
CA LYS A 242 -1.36 -13.08 -32.08
C LYS A 242 -2.02 -14.26 -32.82
N MET A 243 -1.32 -14.83 -33.81
CA MET A 243 -1.78 -15.96 -34.63
C MET A 243 -1.18 -17.29 -34.15
N LYS A 244 -1.85 -18.42 -34.44
CA LYS A 244 -1.35 -19.77 -34.11
C LYS A 244 -0.01 -20.12 -34.78
N ASN A 245 0.29 -19.56 -35.95
CA ASN A 245 1.53 -19.86 -36.69
C ASN A 245 2.75 -19.03 -36.24
N ASP A 246 2.59 -18.08 -35.32
CA ASP A 246 3.71 -17.29 -34.77
C ASP A 246 4.45 -18.02 -33.63
N THR A 247 4.04 -19.24 -33.27
CA THR A 247 4.72 -20.03 -32.22
C THR A 247 5.79 -20.95 -32.82
N ASN A 248 7.05 -20.49 -32.81
CA ASN A 248 8.22 -21.38 -32.74
C ASN A 248 8.46 -21.89 -31.29
N GLU A 249 7.43 -21.92 -30.45
CA GLU A 249 7.54 -22.36 -29.06
C GLU A 249 7.10 -23.82 -28.98
N THR A 250 8.08 -24.70 -28.78
CA THR A 250 7.81 -26.12 -28.54
C THR A 250 7.09 -26.31 -27.20
N PRO A 251 6.34 -27.41 -27.01
CA PRO A 251 5.73 -27.76 -25.72
C PRO A 251 6.73 -27.74 -24.54
N GLU A 252 8.01 -28.02 -24.80
CA GLU A 252 9.08 -27.89 -23.81
C GLU A 252 9.35 -26.44 -23.39
N ALA A 253 9.25 -25.46 -24.30
CA ALA A 253 9.46 -24.05 -24.01
C ALA A 253 8.35 -23.48 -23.11
N VAL A 254 7.09 -23.87 -23.35
CA VAL A 254 5.94 -23.52 -22.48
C VAL A 254 6.13 -24.12 -21.09
N THR A 255 6.65 -25.35 -21.03
CA THR A 255 6.90 -26.06 -19.76
C THR A 255 8.09 -25.48 -19.00
N GLU A 256 9.14 -25.02 -19.67
CA GLU A 256 10.30 -24.38 -19.04
C GLU A 256 9.99 -22.95 -18.57
N ASN A 257 9.19 -22.19 -19.32
CA ASN A 257 8.68 -20.88 -18.89
C ASN A 257 7.79 -21.04 -17.64
N TYR A 258 6.96 -22.08 -17.61
CA TYR A 258 6.16 -22.46 -16.43
C TYR A 258 7.05 -22.90 -15.24
N ARG A 259 8.13 -23.66 -15.46
CA ARG A 259 9.11 -24.01 -14.42
C ARG A 259 9.90 -22.81 -13.91
N GLN A 260 10.21 -21.83 -14.76
CA GLN A 260 10.86 -20.59 -14.36
C GLN A 260 9.92 -19.68 -13.56
N ILE A 261 8.64 -19.62 -13.89
CA ILE A 261 7.60 -18.96 -13.09
C ILE A 261 7.45 -19.66 -11.73
N LEU A 262 7.42 -21.01 -11.69
CA LEU A 262 7.38 -21.78 -10.45
C LEU A 262 8.65 -21.62 -9.61
N ARG A 263 9.85 -21.49 -10.21
CA ARG A 263 11.11 -21.21 -9.48
C ARG A 263 11.16 -19.78 -8.94
N ARG A 264 10.61 -18.80 -9.66
CA ARG A 264 10.43 -17.41 -9.18
C ARG A 264 9.39 -17.33 -8.06
N SER A 265 8.33 -18.12 -8.14
CA SER A 265 7.28 -18.22 -7.10
C SER A 265 7.75 -18.98 -5.86
N ALA A 266 8.53 -20.06 -6.02
CA ALA A 266 9.07 -20.86 -4.91
C ALA A 266 10.07 -20.09 -4.03
N LEU A 267 10.84 -19.15 -4.60
CA LEU A 267 11.71 -18.25 -3.82
C LEU A 267 10.94 -17.16 -3.05
N SER A 268 9.68 -16.88 -3.41
CA SER A 268 8.79 -15.98 -2.66
C SER A 268 7.88 -16.71 -1.65
N ALA A 269 7.64 -18.01 -1.87
CA ALA A 269 6.71 -18.82 -1.09
C ALA A 269 7.26 -19.23 0.29
N GLU A 270 8.58 -19.18 0.52
CA GLU A 270 9.15 -19.48 1.84
C GLU A 270 9.10 -18.28 2.82
N LEU A 271 8.56 -17.11 2.43
CA LEU A 271 8.58 -15.90 3.27
C LEU A 271 7.27 -15.15 3.48
N THR A 272 6.13 -15.54 2.88
CA THR A 272 4.87 -14.83 3.15
C THR A 272 3.63 -15.74 3.11
N SER A 273 3.37 -16.46 4.21
CA SER A 273 1.98 -16.68 4.63
C SER A 273 1.52 -15.43 5.40
N CYS A 274 1.09 -14.39 4.68
CA CYS A 274 0.56 -13.19 5.33
C CYS A 274 -0.93 -13.40 5.64
N ASP A 275 -1.22 -13.56 6.93
CA ASP A 275 -2.57 -13.61 7.49
C ASP A 275 -3.35 -12.32 7.11
N PRO A 276 -4.57 -12.44 6.53
CA PRO A 276 -5.46 -11.32 6.24
C PRO A 276 -5.83 -10.46 7.47
N SER A 277 -5.57 -10.92 8.70
CA SER A 277 -5.72 -10.15 9.93
C SER A 277 -4.70 -9.01 10.11
N ARG A 278 -3.69 -8.92 9.24
CA ARG A 278 -2.53 -8.02 9.39
C ARG A 278 -2.78 -6.54 9.06
N PHE A 279 -3.84 -6.20 8.33
CA PHE A 279 -4.13 -4.83 7.92
C PHE A 279 -5.25 -4.25 8.78
N GLY A 280 -4.90 -3.40 9.73
CA GLY A 280 -5.87 -2.78 10.64
C GLY A 280 -6.92 -1.96 9.89
N VAL A 281 -8.16 -2.44 9.89
CA VAL A 281 -9.31 -1.70 9.37
C VAL A 281 -9.51 -0.46 10.22
N GLY A 282 -9.81 0.68 9.58
CA GLY A 282 -10.00 1.97 10.24
C GLY A 282 -8.77 2.87 10.28
N TYR A 283 -7.58 2.38 9.93
CA TYR A 283 -6.34 3.18 9.88
C TYR A 283 -6.53 4.43 9.01
N ARG A 284 -6.04 5.57 9.49
CA ARG A 284 -6.04 6.81 8.70
C ARG A 284 -4.76 6.86 7.89
N VAL A 285 -4.87 7.04 6.58
CA VAL A 285 -3.77 6.95 5.62
C VAL A 285 -3.68 8.18 4.73
N VAL A 286 -2.49 8.39 4.17
CA VAL A 286 -2.19 9.39 3.13
C VAL A 286 -1.41 8.70 2.01
N ARG A 287 -1.27 9.36 0.85
CA ARG A 287 -0.46 8.81 -0.26
C ARG A 287 0.98 8.49 0.15
N GLY A 288 1.47 7.37 -0.38
CA GLY A 288 2.76 6.76 -0.07
C GLY A 288 3.86 7.08 -1.07
N PRO A 289 5.03 6.41 -0.95
CA PRO A 289 6.17 6.63 -1.83
C PRO A 289 5.95 6.19 -3.28
N ASP A 290 5.19 5.11 -3.51
CA ASP A 290 4.98 4.55 -4.87
C ASP A 290 3.68 5.00 -5.53
N TRP A 291 3.00 5.99 -4.93
CA TRP A 291 1.74 6.52 -5.40
C TRP A 291 1.81 6.98 -6.87
N ASN A 292 0.93 6.42 -7.70
CA ASN A 292 0.78 6.78 -9.10
C ASN A 292 -0.68 7.13 -9.49
N CYS A 293 -1.59 7.26 -8.51
CA CYS A 293 -3.02 7.43 -8.75
C CYS A 293 -3.46 8.91 -8.90
N GLY A 294 -2.58 9.76 -9.43
CA GLY A 294 -2.85 11.19 -9.63
C GLY A 294 -3.33 11.90 -8.35
N ASN A 295 -4.50 12.56 -8.42
CA ASN A 295 -5.15 13.23 -7.28
C ASN A 295 -6.44 12.54 -6.84
N GLN A 296 -6.51 11.20 -6.97
CA GLN A 296 -7.67 10.43 -6.53
C GLN A 296 -7.96 10.59 -5.03
N ASP A 297 -6.93 10.81 -4.22
CA ASP A 297 -7.01 11.13 -2.78
C ASP A 297 -7.44 12.59 -2.50
N GLY A 298 -7.40 13.48 -3.50
CA GLY A 298 -7.65 14.92 -3.38
C GLY A 298 -6.39 15.78 -3.44
N GLY A 299 -5.20 15.18 -3.44
CA GLY A 299 -3.91 15.89 -3.42
C GLY A 299 -2.98 15.40 -2.32
N GLU A 300 -1.71 15.81 -2.36
CA GLU A 300 -0.76 15.45 -1.31
C GLU A 300 -1.23 15.94 0.07
N GLY A 301 -1.25 15.04 1.05
CA GLY A 301 -1.69 15.35 2.42
C GLY A 301 -3.18 15.13 2.68
N PHE A 302 -3.97 14.75 1.67
CA PHE A 302 -5.36 14.36 1.89
C PHE A 302 -5.46 12.99 2.58
N VAL A 303 -6.35 12.89 3.55
CA VAL A 303 -6.52 11.70 4.40
C VAL A 303 -7.62 10.79 3.87
N GLY A 304 -7.40 9.48 3.99
CA GLY A 304 -8.41 8.45 3.80
C GLY A 304 -8.40 7.45 4.95
N THR A 305 -9.35 6.53 4.91
CA THR A 305 -9.51 5.47 5.91
C THR A 305 -9.43 4.11 5.23
N ILE A 306 -8.69 3.18 5.83
CA ILE A 306 -8.69 1.77 5.45
C ILE A 306 -10.06 1.16 5.73
N ALA A 307 -10.71 0.63 4.70
CA ALA A 307 -12.03 0.01 4.81
C ALA A 307 -11.94 -1.51 4.61
N GLU A 308 -12.86 -2.27 5.21
CA GLU A 308 -12.95 -3.71 4.97
C GLU A 308 -13.50 -4.00 3.56
N THR A 309 -14.53 -3.24 3.15
CA THR A 309 -15.15 -3.33 1.82
C THR A 309 -15.45 -1.93 1.29
N LEU A 310 -15.62 -1.81 -0.03
CA LEU A 310 -16.05 -0.56 -0.68
C LEU A 310 -17.58 -0.47 -0.91
N GLY A 311 -18.36 -1.39 -0.31
CA GLY A 311 -19.84 -1.43 -0.42
C GLY A 311 -20.40 -2.81 -0.80
N GLN A 312 -21.74 -2.91 -0.89
CA GLN A 312 -22.43 -4.14 -1.28
C GLN A 312 -22.07 -4.57 -2.71
N GLY A 313 -21.39 -5.72 -2.85
CA GLY A 313 -20.96 -6.27 -4.14
C GLY A 313 -19.45 -6.23 -4.40
N PHE A 314 -18.68 -5.57 -3.52
CA PHE A 314 -17.21 -5.58 -3.57
C PHE A 314 -16.65 -6.70 -2.67
N GLY A 315 -15.77 -7.55 -3.22
CA GLY A 315 -15.06 -8.58 -2.48
C GLY A 315 -13.91 -8.03 -1.63
N LYS A 316 -13.26 -8.90 -0.85
CA LYS A 316 -12.00 -8.56 -0.15
C LYS A 316 -10.92 -8.12 -1.15
N PRO A 317 -10.04 -7.16 -0.80
CA PRO A 317 -8.95 -6.77 -1.68
C PRO A 317 -7.97 -7.95 -1.88
N PRO A 318 -7.24 -8.02 -3.00
CA PRO A 318 -6.21 -9.02 -3.24
C PRO A 318 -5.10 -8.96 -2.19
N ILE A 319 -4.28 -10.01 -2.13
CA ILE A 319 -3.10 -10.04 -1.26
C ILE A 319 -2.20 -8.85 -1.59
N ASN A 320 -1.71 -8.18 -0.55
CA ASN A 320 -0.91 -6.95 -0.63
C ASN A 320 -1.62 -5.76 -1.28
N PHE A 321 -2.96 -5.74 -1.29
CA PHE A 321 -3.77 -4.58 -1.61
C PHE A 321 -4.71 -4.23 -0.46
N VAL A 322 -5.18 -3.00 -0.42
CA VAL A 322 -6.13 -2.53 0.60
C VAL A 322 -7.17 -1.60 0.02
N ASN A 323 -8.39 -1.69 0.55
CA ASN A 323 -9.48 -0.77 0.23
C ASN A 323 -9.30 0.53 1.03
N VAL A 324 -9.38 1.68 0.36
CA VAL A 324 -9.37 3.00 1.00
C VAL A 324 -10.54 3.82 0.52
N ILE A 325 -11.22 4.45 1.48
CA ILE A 325 -12.21 5.48 1.23
C ILE A 325 -11.60 6.80 1.71
N TRP A 326 -11.36 7.71 0.77
CA TRP A 326 -10.81 9.03 1.03
C TRP A 326 -11.86 9.95 1.64
N ASP A 327 -11.43 10.90 2.46
CA ASP A 327 -12.31 11.89 3.07
C ASP A 327 -13.07 12.72 2.03
N THR A 328 -12.51 12.88 0.82
CA THR A 328 -13.15 13.51 -0.34
C THR A 328 -14.32 12.72 -0.91
N GLY A 329 -14.52 11.48 -0.48
CA GLY A 329 -15.55 10.55 -0.96
C GLY A 329 -15.07 9.64 -2.10
N SER A 330 -13.88 9.88 -2.65
CA SER A 330 -13.25 8.95 -3.60
C SER A 330 -12.95 7.62 -2.92
N MET A 331 -13.11 6.51 -3.63
CA MET A 331 -12.80 5.17 -3.14
C MET A 331 -11.86 4.47 -4.11
N GLY A 332 -11.02 3.56 -3.61
CA GLY A 332 -10.13 2.79 -4.46
C GLY A 332 -9.44 1.65 -3.74
N VAL A 333 -8.67 0.88 -4.51
CA VAL A 333 -7.84 -0.22 -4.03
C VAL A 333 -6.39 0.14 -4.32
N TYR A 334 -5.52 0.02 -3.31
CA TYR A 334 -4.16 0.54 -3.37
C TYR A 334 -3.15 -0.52 -2.94
N ARG A 335 -1.92 -0.45 -3.49
CA ARG A 335 -0.85 -1.42 -3.20
C ARG A 335 -0.30 -1.20 -1.81
N ALA A 336 -0.22 -2.28 -1.06
CA ALA A 336 0.34 -2.40 0.28
C ALA A 336 1.40 -3.51 0.31
N GLY A 337 2.27 -3.55 -0.71
CA GLY A 337 3.34 -4.53 -0.88
C GLY A 337 3.31 -5.34 -2.18
N HIS A 338 2.31 -5.13 -3.05
CA HIS A 338 2.27 -5.76 -4.37
C HIS A 338 3.44 -5.25 -5.22
N GLU A 339 4.22 -6.16 -5.81
CA GLU A 339 5.46 -5.86 -6.55
C GLU A 339 6.47 -4.98 -5.77
N ASP A 340 6.52 -5.09 -4.44
CA ASP A 340 7.36 -4.23 -3.57
C ASP A 340 7.01 -2.74 -3.69
N LYS A 341 5.75 -2.44 -4.02
CA LYS A 341 5.19 -1.09 -4.14
C LYS A 341 4.21 -0.78 -3.01
N PHE A 342 4.32 0.43 -2.49
CA PHE A 342 3.54 0.90 -1.36
C PHE A 342 2.93 2.26 -1.65
N ASP A 343 1.64 2.25 -1.96
CA ASP A 343 0.89 3.45 -2.34
C ASP A 343 0.44 4.28 -1.14
N LEU A 344 0.64 3.79 0.09
CA LEU A 344 0.07 4.42 1.28
C LEU A 344 1.08 4.58 2.42
N ARG A 345 0.91 5.64 3.19
CA ARG A 345 1.53 5.86 4.50
C ARG A 345 0.47 5.93 5.57
N VAL A 346 0.83 5.46 6.76
CA VAL A 346 -0.04 5.55 7.93
C VAL A 346 0.08 6.92 8.55
N PHE A 347 -1.01 7.67 8.55
CA PHE A 347 -1.10 8.98 9.18
C PHE A 347 -1.47 8.85 10.66
N ASP A 348 -2.45 8.00 10.98
CA ASP A 348 -2.88 7.77 12.36
C ASP A 348 -3.30 6.31 12.61
N ILE A 349 -2.68 5.70 13.63
CA ILE A 349 -2.96 4.34 14.13
C ILE A 349 -3.81 4.33 15.42
N GLY A 350 -4.10 5.50 16.01
CA GLY A 350 -4.87 5.58 17.27
C GLY A 350 -6.32 5.09 17.15
N VAL A 351 -6.85 5.06 15.93
CA VAL A 351 -8.17 4.52 15.59
C VAL A 351 -8.35 3.04 15.96
N ASP A 352 -7.26 2.27 16.01
CA ASP A 352 -7.20 0.85 16.41
C ASP A 352 -6.91 0.65 17.92
N GLY A 353 -6.99 1.73 18.70
CA GLY A 353 -6.81 1.68 20.15
C GLY A 353 -5.36 1.51 20.60
N THR A 354 -4.38 1.58 19.68
CA THR A 354 -2.95 1.51 20.03
C THR A 354 -2.59 2.63 21.01
N LYS A 355 -2.10 2.25 22.20
CA LYS A 355 -1.61 3.17 23.23
C LYS A 355 -0.34 2.66 23.89
N HIS A 356 0.52 3.58 24.32
CA HIS A 356 1.73 3.28 25.07
C HIS A 356 1.50 3.54 26.56
N GLU A 357 1.14 2.49 27.28
CA GLU A 357 0.80 2.58 28.71
C GLU A 357 1.95 3.12 29.55
N SER A 358 1.63 3.98 30.51
CA SER A 358 2.58 4.65 31.40
C SER A 358 3.64 5.50 30.69
N VAL A 359 3.38 5.91 29.44
CA VAL A 359 4.24 6.84 28.69
C VAL A 359 3.49 8.15 28.51
N MET A 360 4.04 9.22 29.06
CA MET A 360 3.48 10.57 28.95
C MET A 360 4.13 11.34 27.80
N CYS A 361 3.35 12.17 27.10
CA CYS A 361 3.90 13.18 26.21
C CYS A 361 4.45 14.36 27.02
N ASP A 362 5.75 14.62 26.95
CA ASP A 362 6.40 15.68 27.74
C ASP A 362 5.99 17.11 27.34
N SER A 363 5.33 17.29 26.19
CA SER A 363 4.87 18.60 25.74
C SER A 363 3.43 18.92 26.12
N CYS A 364 2.49 17.98 25.94
CA CYS A 364 1.07 18.21 26.22
C CYS A 364 0.57 17.51 27.50
N MET A 365 1.46 16.80 28.20
CA MET A 365 1.15 16.03 29.42
C MET A 365 0.07 14.95 29.23
N MET A 366 -0.22 14.56 27.99
CA MET A 366 -1.08 13.41 27.70
C MET A 366 -0.50 12.16 28.36
N GLU A 367 -1.26 11.59 29.29
CA GLU A 367 -1.00 10.26 29.85
C GLU A 367 -1.40 9.18 28.83
N ASP A 368 -0.62 8.10 28.78
CA ASP A 368 -0.72 7.03 27.80
C ASP A 368 -0.76 7.53 26.36
N ILE A 369 0.41 7.82 25.76
CA ILE A 369 0.48 8.28 24.36
C ILE A 369 -0.35 7.37 23.45
N ARG A 370 -1.38 7.95 22.82
CA ARG A 370 -2.33 7.30 21.91
C ARG A 370 -1.85 7.40 20.47
N GLY A 371 -1.70 6.26 19.81
CA GLY A 371 -1.14 6.14 18.47
C GLY A 371 0.39 6.06 18.48
N ILE A 372 1.05 6.69 17.50
CA ILE A 372 2.52 6.63 17.37
C ILE A 372 3.19 7.39 18.50
N ARG A 373 4.17 6.74 19.16
CA ARG A 373 5.06 7.38 20.14
C ARG A 373 6.38 7.80 19.49
N TRP A 374 6.80 9.02 19.79
CA TRP A 374 8.06 9.61 19.31
C TRP A 374 9.01 9.84 20.48
N LYS A 375 10.03 9.00 20.64
CA LYS A 375 11.04 9.16 21.70
C LYS A 375 12.27 9.88 21.15
N CYS A 376 12.69 10.96 21.81
CA CYS A 376 13.97 11.59 21.49
C CYS A 376 15.12 10.62 21.81
N SER A 377 16.04 10.44 20.87
CA SER A 377 17.22 9.60 21.04
C SER A 377 18.32 10.26 21.87
N GLN A 378 18.33 11.59 21.93
CA GLN A 378 19.35 12.40 22.61
C GLN A 378 18.96 12.74 24.05
N CYS A 379 17.66 12.80 24.34
CA CYS A 379 17.15 13.11 25.67
C CYS A 379 16.68 11.84 26.40
N LYS A 380 17.13 11.66 27.65
CA LYS A 380 16.92 10.44 28.43
C LYS A 380 15.45 10.00 28.47
N ASN A 381 14.51 10.93 28.69
CA ASN A 381 13.09 10.63 28.89
C ASN A 381 12.10 11.41 28.03
N ALA A 382 12.53 12.16 27.00
CA ALA A 382 11.58 12.95 26.21
C ALA A 382 10.79 12.10 25.19
N ASN A 383 9.47 12.09 25.31
CA ASN A 383 8.50 11.44 24.43
C ASN A 383 7.47 12.48 23.97
N LEU A 384 7.06 12.37 22.71
CA LEU A 384 6.01 13.19 22.12
C LEU A 384 4.93 12.29 21.53
N CYS A 385 3.67 12.73 21.61
CA CYS A 385 2.60 12.22 20.76
C CYS A 385 2.74 12.78 19.33
N SER A 386 2.07 12.16 18.35
CA SER A 386 2.13 12.61 16.94
C SER A 386 1.80 14.09 16.75
N GLN A 387 0.80 14.61 17.46
CA GLN A 387 0.45 16.03 17.36
C GLN A 387 1.62 16.93 17.80
N CYS A 388 2.17 16.71 19.00
CA CYS A 388 3.29 17.50 19.50
C CYS A 388 4.56 17.32 18.66
N TYR A 389 4.80 16.12 18.14
CA TYR A 389 5.91 15.85 17.24
C TYR A 389 5.81 16.68 15.95
N SER A 390 4.62 16.72 15.35
CA SER A 390 4.32 17.47 14.13
C SER A 390 4.19 18.98 14.34
N ASP A 391 3.83 19.43 15.54
CA ASP A 391 3.76 20.86 15.90
C ASP A 391 5.13 21.43 16.30
N ASP A 392 6.22 20.71 15.98
CA ASP A 392 7.60 21.09 16.25
C ASP A 392 7.87 21.38 17.72
N ARG A 393 7.13 20.72 18.61
CA ARG A 393 7.44 20.72 20.03
C ARG A 393 8.73 19.93 20.24
N HIS A 394 9.55 20.36 21.19
CA HIS A 394 10.94 19.90 21.38
C HIS A 394 11.86 20.28 20.21
N ASP A 395 13.17 20.26 20.45
CA ASP A 395 14.19 20.63 19.45
C ASP A 395 14.02 19.81 18.15
N ILE A 396 13.90 20.52 17.02
CA ILE A 396 13.72 19.93 15.68
C ILE A 396 15.03 19.34 15.10
N SER A 397 16.18 19.72 15.65
CA SER A 397 17.49 19.14 15.32
C SER A 397 17.76 17.81 16.03
N HIS A 398 16.99 17.52 17.08
CA HIS A 398 17.09 16.24 17.77
C HIS A 398 16.50 15.11 16.92
N GLN A 399 17.20 13.99 16.91
CA GLN A 399 16.78 12.77 16.23
C GLN A 399 15.81 11.95 17.10
N PHE A 400 14.76 11.43 16.48
CA PHE A 400 13.71 10.66 17.16
C PHE A 400 13.68 9.19 16.75
N LEU A 401 13.21 8.38 17.68
CA LEU A 401 12.82 6.99 17.51
C LEU A 401 11.29 6.92 17.48
N ARG A 402 10.75 6.32 16.43
CA ARG A 402 9.32 6.09 16.22
C ARG A 402 8.94 4.70 16.70
N TYR A 403 7.86 4.62 17.46
CA TYR A 403 7.26 3.38 17.93
C TYR A 403 5.84 3.30 17.39
N ASP A 404 5.61 2.35 16.49
CA ASP A 404 4.31 2.12 15.85
C ASP A 404 3.42 1.19 16.70
N SER A 405 3.98 0.56 17.73
CA SER A 405 3.26 -0.29 18.67
C SER A 405 4.01 -0.37 20.00
N PRO A 406 3.37 -0.85 21.09
CA PRO A 406 4.03 -1.05 22.39
C PRO A 406 5.15 -2.08 22.38
N ASP A 407 5.29 -2.88 21.31
CA ASP A 407 6.35 -3.89 21.18
C ASP A 407 7.73 -3.21 21.18
N PRO A 408 8.58 -3.46 22.18
CA PRO A 408 9.90 -2.86 22.29
C PRO A 408 10.86 -3.30 21.17
N LYS A 409 10.51 -4.31 20.36
CA LYS A 409 11.31 -4.75 19.21
C LYS A 409 11.00 -4.00 17.92
N LYS A 410 9.90 -3.23 17.87
CA LYS A 410 9.43 -2.49 16.68
C LYS A 410 9.77 -1.00 16.78
N ILE A 411 11.07 -0.69 16.78
CA ILE A 411 11.61 0.67 16.91
C ILE A 411 12.21 1.13 15.58
N PHE A 412 11.86 2.34 15.14
CA PHE A 412 12.33 2.91 13.88
C PHE A 412 13.06 4.23 14.10
N LYS A 413 14.31 4.34 13.65
CA LYS A 413 15.03 5.61 13.66
C LYS A 413 14.53 6.47 12.50
N VAL A 414 14.10 7.71 12.77
CA VAL A 414 13.66 8.66 11.73
C VAL A 414 14.68 9.78 11.55
N ARG A 415 14.70 10.43 10.38
CA ARG A 415 15.55 11.59 10.13
C ARG A 415 15.21 12.75 11.08
N LYS A 416 16.12 13.70 11.24
CA LYS A 416 15.87 14.91 12.01
C LYS A 416 14.75 15.73 11.35
N ARG A 417 13.92 16.38 12.16
CA ARG A 417 12.80 17.19 11.67
C ARG A 417 13.27 18.41 10.88
N CYS A 418 14.37 19.04 11.29
CA CYS A 418 14.99 20.17 10.59
C CYS A 418 15.47 19.85 9.15
N GLU A 419 15.65 18.57 8.82
CA GLU A 419 16.12 18.10 7.51
C GLU A 419 15.00 17.42 6.70
N SER A 420 13.75 17.47 7.18
CA SER A 420 12.67 16.64 6.66
C SER A 420 11.51 17.46 6.10
N GLN A 421 10.90 16.96 5.02
CA GLN A 421 9.73 17.58 4.41
C GLN A 421 8.51 17.46 5.32
N LYS A 422 7.92 18.63 5.63
CA LYS A 422 6.68 18.78 6.38
C LYS A 422 5.53 19.04 5.43
N VAL A 423 4.41 18.35 5.61
CA VAL A 423 3.25 18.38 4.72
C VAL A 423 2.01 18.75 5.54
N GLN A 424 1.17 19.63 5.01
CA GLN A 424 -0.12 19.98 5.62
C GLN A 424 -1.11 18.85 5.39
N VAL A 425 -1.80 18.41 6.44
CA VAL A 425 -2.83 17.40 6.31
C VAL A 425 -4.18 18.04 6.00
N MET A 426 -4.93 17.48 5.07
CA MET A 426 -6.24 17.96 4.61
C MET A 426 -7.29 16.86 4.71
N GLY A 427 -8.52 17.19 5.09
CA GLY A 427 -9.59 16.20 5.20
C GLY A 427 -10.76 16.66 6.04
N ILE A 428 -11.43 15.70 6.70
CA ILE A 428 -12.49 15.93 7.68
C ILE A 428 -11.81 16.35 8.99
N PHE A 429 -11.57 17.65 9.15
CA PHE A 429 -10.99 18.29 10.34
C PHE A 429 -11.87 19.48 10.78
N PRO A 430 -11.72 20.00 12.01
CA PRO A 430 -12.44 21.19 12.45
C PRO A 430 -12.39 22.32 11.41
N GLY A 431 -13.56 22.82 11.01
CA GLY A 431 -13.72 23.80 9.94
C GLY A 431 -14.03 23.22 8.56
N ALA A 432 -13.91 21.91 8.34
CA ALA A 432 -14.31 21.27 7.09
C ALA A 432 -15.84 21.33 6.93
N THR A 433 -16.32 21.32 5.70
CA THR A 433 -17.74 21.13 5.41
C THR A 433 -17.98 19.74 4.84
N VAL A 434 -19.01 19.07 5.33
CA VAL A 434 -19.27 17.65 5.11
C VAL A 434 -20.73 17.36 4.78
N SER A 435 -20.98 16.24 4.12
CA SER A 435 -22.31 15.68 3.86
C SER A 435 -22.32 14.19 4.19
N ARG A 436 -23.52 13.63 4.42
CA ARG A 436 -23.68 12.18 4.69
C ARG A 436 -23.52 11.35 3.39
N VAL A 437 -23.00 10.13 3.54
CA VAL A 437 -22.69 9.22 2.41
C VAL A 437 -23.90 8.37 1.96
N ARG A 438 -24.87 8.04 2.85
CA ARG A 438 -26.06 7.24 2.50
C ARG A 438 -27.30 8.10 2.26
N GLU A 439 -27.95 7.91 1.11
CA GLU A 439 -29.39 8.20 0.92
C GLU A 439 -30.17 6.96 1.39
N GLY A 440 -30.99 7.10 2.44
CA GLY A 440 -32.00 6.09 2.80
C GLY A 440 -32.12 5.74 4.29
N LYS A 441 -33.21 6.23 4.88
CA LYS A 441 -33.87 5.88 6.16
C LYS A 441 -33.07 6.06 7.45
N CYS A 442 -33.07 7.29 7.95
CA CYS A 442 -33.44 7.50 9.35
C CYS A 442 -34.89 7.96 9.34
N ASP A 443 -35.76 7.17 9.97
CA ASP A 443 -37.06 7.64 10.43
C ASP A 443 -36.81 8.81 11.41
N ASP A 444 -37.65 9.84 11.33
CA ASP A 444 -37.67 11.08 12.13
C ASP A 444 -36.86 12.31 11.60
N ASP A 445 -37.46 12.97 10.60
CA ASP A 445 -37.92 14.37 10.64
C ASP A 445 -37.04 15.60 10.95
N TYR A 446 -35.69 15.56 10.83
CA TYR A 446 -34.91 16.83 10.90
C TYR A 446 -33.80 17.06 9.86
N ALA A 447 -33.60 16.17 8.89
CA ALA A 447 -32.57 16.38 7.86
C ALA A 447 -33.02 15.89 6.48
N GLY A 448 -33.78 16.74 5.79
CA GLY A 448 -34.03 16.60 4.36
C GLY A 448 -32.73 16.60 3.54
N ASN A 449 -32.79 15.92 2.40
CA ASN A 449 -31.83 15.85 1.30
C ASN A 449 -30.78 16.98 1.24
N GLY A 450 -29.48 16.63 1.32
CA GLY A 450 -28.39 17.49 0.83
C GLY A 450 -27.85 18.60 1.75
N ASN A 451 -28.18 18.60 3.03
CA ASN A 451 -27.63 19.62 3.94
C ASN A 451 -26.13 19.41 4.23
N VAL A 452 -25.34 20.45 3.96
CA VAL A 452 -23.90 20.52 4.24
C VAL A 452 -23.71 21.01 5.67
N GLY A 453 -23.03 20.22 6.51
CA GLY A 453 -22.71 20.56 7.88
C GLY A 453 -21.25 21.01 8.03
N ARG A 454 -20.93 21.72 9.11
CA ARG A 454 -19.56 22.13 9.45
C ARG A 454 -19.02 21.26 10.57
N VAL A 455 -17.83 20.71 10.39
CA VAL A 455 -17.13 19.96 11.43
C VAL A 455 -16.68 20.91 12.52
N VAL A 456 -17.07 20.63 13.76
CA VAL A 456 -16.76 21.44 14.94
C VAL A 456 -15.56 20.85 15.68
N SER A 457 -15.58 19.56 15.92
CA SER A 457 -14.56 18.87 16.71
C SER A 457 -14.40 17.41 16.30
N ILE A 458 -13.24 16.86 16.62
CA ILE A 458 -12.94 15.43 16.55
C ILE A 458 -12.54 14.99 17.94
N ALA A 459 -13.13 13.91 18.41
CA ALA A 459 -12.93 13.37 19.74
C ALA A 459 -12.75 11.85 19.71
N ASP A 460 -12.32 11.31 20.85
CA ASP A 460 -12.20 9.87 21.04
C ASP A 460 -13.57 9.23 21.25
N SER A 461 -13.77 8.03 20.71
CA SER A 461 -15.01 7.27 20.85
C SER A 461 -14.77 6.06 21.75
N GLY A 462 -15.09 6.20 23.04
CA GLY A 462 -14.94 5.11 24.01
C GLY A 462 -13.48 4.85 24.43
N LYS A 463 -13.22 3.65 24.98
CA LYS A 463 -11.93 3.28 25.59
C LYS A 463 -10.91 2.67 24.61
N SER A 464 -11.33 2.25 23.42
CA SER A 464 -10.54 1.44 22.49
C SER A 464 -10.43 2.01 21.07
N SER A 465 -10.98 3.20 20.80
CA SER A 465 -10.87 3.85 19.49
C SER A 465 -10.71 5.36 19.66
N PHE A 466 -9.56 5.89 19.22
CA PHE A 466 -9.21 7.29 19.40
C PHE A 466 -9.46 8.08 18.10
N ARG A 467 -9.94 9.32 18.24
CA ARG A 467 -10.19 10.28 17.15
C ARG A 467 -11.16 9.80 16.06
N THR A 468 -12.14 8.99 16.43
CA THR A 468 -13.16 8.44 15.53
C THR A 468 -14.55 9.08 15.67
N ALA A 469 -14.76 9.99 16.62
CA ALA A 469 -16.02 10.73 16.78
C ALA A 469 -15.91 12.13 16.17
N VAL A 470 -16.73 12.44 15.18
CA VAL A 470 -16.75 13.74 14.49
C VAL A 470 -18.05 14.46 14.82
N THR A 471 -17.97 15.60 15.50
CA THR A 471 -19.15 16.43 15.78
C THR A 471 -19.38 17.42 14.65
N VAL A 472 -20.56 17.36 14.05
CA VAL A 472 -20.98 18.21 12.93
C VAL A 472 -22.12 19.11 13.37
N GLN A 473 -21.99 20.40 13.10
CA GLN A 473 -23.07 21.38 13.23
C GLN A 473 -23.77 21.56 11.89
N TRP A 474 -25.07 21.30 11.85
CA TRP A 474 -25.90 21.45 10.67
C TRP A 474 -26.44 22.89 10.54
N PRO A 475 -26.94 23.29 9.35
CA PRO A 475 -27.49 24.63 9.13
C PRO A 475 -28.62 25.03 10.08
N SER A 476 -29.39 24.07 10.59
CA SER A 476 -30.44 24.27 11.59
C SER A 476 -29.90 24.66 12.98
N GLY A 477 -28.58 24.64 13.18
CA GLY A 477 -27.93 24.84 14.47
C GLY A 477 -27.83 23.55 15.30
N SER A 478 -28.46 22.46 14.89
CA SER A 478 -28.33 21.17 15.58
C SER A 478 -26.92 20.60 15.43
N GLN A 479 -26.40 20.01 16.51
CA GLN A 479 -25.12 19.29 16.50
C GLN A 479 -25.36 17.79 16.63
N MET A 480 -24.60 17.02 15.87
CA MET A 480 -24.65 15.56 15.91
C MET A 480 -23.24 14.99 15.84
N THR A 481 -22.96 14.02 16.70
CA THR A 481 -21.70 13.28 16.68
C THR A 481 -21.87 12.04 15.80
N ILE A 482 -20.97 11.89 14.84
CA ILE A 482 -20.95 10.78 13.88
C ILE A 482 -19.66 10.01 14.08
N HIS A 483 -19.76 8.69 14.17
CA HIS A 483 -18.59 7.83 14.28
C HIS A 483 -18.03 7.54 12.89
N SER A 484 -16.83 8.04 12.60
CA SER A 484 -16.15 7.87 11.31
C SER A 484 -14.78 7.24 11.53
N GLY A 485 -14.52 6.10 10.87
CA GLY A 485 -13.27 5.35 10.96
C GLY A 485 -13.30 4.11 11.85
N HIS A 486 -14.24 4.01 12.80
CA HIS A 486 -14.40 2.80 13.63
C HIS A 486 -14.88 1.61 12.79
N ASN A 487 -14.15 0.50 12.80
CA ASN A 487 -14.36 -0.67 11.93
C ASN A 487 -14.39 -0.34 10.43
N GLY A 488 -13.77 0.76 10.00
CA GLY A 488 -13.72 1.15 8.59
C GLY A 488 -15.03 1.75 8.05
N ASN A 489 -16.01 2.02 8.91
CA ASN A 489 -17.25 2.69 8.52
C ASN A 489 -17.01 4.19 8.28
N ILE A 490 -17.50 4.68 7.15
CA ILE A 490 -17.44 6.11 6.79
C ILE A 490 -18.83 6.59 6.44
N GLU A 491 -19.35 7.49 7.27
CA GLU A 491 -20.68 8.07 7.11
C GLU A 491 -20.65 9.50 6.55
N LEU A 492 -19.47 10.11 6.49
CA LEU A 492 -19.24 11.49 6.07
C LEU A 492 -18.31 11.56 4.86
N LYS A 493 -18.57 12.53 3.98
CA LYS A 493 -17.65 12.95 2.92
C LYS A 493 -17.47 14.47 2.94
N CYS A 494 -16.26 14.93 2.65
CA CYS A 494 -15.94 16.33 2.47
C CYS A 494 -16.67 16.90 1.26
N VAL A 495 -17.32 18.05 1.48
CA VAL A 495 -17.68 19.00 0.42
C VAL A 495 -16.54 20.00 0.26
N LYS A 496 -15.96 20.46 1.38
CA LYS A 496 -14.72 21.25 1.41
C LYS A 496 -13.84 20.77 2.56
N ALA A 497 -12.66 20.26 2.22
CA ALA A 497 -11.67 19.83 3.20
C ALA A 497 -11.10 21.01 3.99
N ALA A 498 -10.73 20.77 5.24
CA ALA A 498 -10.02 21.73 6.09
C ALA A 498 -8.64 21.19 6.49
N PRO A 499 -7.69 22.08 6.85
CA PRO A 499 -6.41 21.68 7.38
C PRO A 499 -6.55 21.06 8.77
N GLY A 500 -5.87 19.94 8.99
CA GLY A 500 -5.85 19.20 10.26
C GLY A 500 -4.53 19.27 11.03
N GLY A 501 -3.64 20.20 10.66
CA GLY A 501 -2.28 20.28 11.16
C GLY A 501 -1.25 19.82 10.12
N PHE A 502 -0.18 19.17 10.57
CA PHE A 502 0.95 18.78 9.72
C PHE A 502 1.47 17.39 10.08
N TYR A 503 2.29 16.83 9.19
CA TYR A 503 3.10 15.65 9.46
C TYR A 503 4.42 15.71 8.67
N TYR A 504 5.41 14.95 9.14
CA TYR A 504 6.67 14.78 8.42
C TYR A 504 6.57 13.59 7.47
N ARG A 505 6.55 13.85 6.16
CA ARG A 505 6.19 12.88 5.12
C ARG A 505 6.94 11.57 5.23
N ASN A 506 8.27 11.66 5.30
CA ASN A 506 9.15 10.50 5.30
C ASN A 506 9.30 9.86 6.68
N HIS A 507 8.71 10.44 7.73
CA HIS A 507 8.71 9.85 9.07
C HIS A 507 7.50 8.95 9.31
N MET A 508 6.45 9.07 8.49
CA MET A 508 5.25 8.24 8.61
C MET A 508 5.54 6.80 8.18
N PRO A 509 4.99 5.79 8.88
CA PRO A 509 5.09 4.38 8.50
C PRO A 509 4.58 4.16 7.07
N ILE A 510 5.27 3.31 6.31
CA ILE A 510 4.76 2.84 5.02
C ILE A 510 3.76 1.73 5.32
N PHE A 511 2.53 1.87 4.83
CA PHE A 511 1.48 0.90 5.12
C PHE A 511 1.77 -0.42 4.39
N GLY A 512 1.64 -1.54 5.10
CA GLY A 512 1.86 -2.90 4.56
C GLY A 512 3.31 -3.37 4.47
N LYS A 513 4.28 -2.46 4.58
CA LYS A 513 5.69 -2.83 4.66
C LYS A 513 6.00 -3.35 6.06
N GLU A 514 6.37 -4.63 6.20
CA GLU A 514 6.99 -5.04 7.46
C GLU A 514 8.28 -4.26 7.64
N PRO A 515 8.62 -3.84 8.89
CA PRO A 515 10.02 -3.61 9.19
C PRO A 515 10.82 -4.80 8.64
N PRO A 516 11.98 -4.59 7.99
CA PRO A 516 12.89 -5.70 7.77
C PRO A 516 13.03 -6.43 9.12
N PRO A 517 12.95 -7.79 9.15
CA PRO A 517 13.04 -8.53 10.40
C PRO A 517 14.22 -7.95 11.16
N CYS A 518 13.94 -7.54 12.40
CA CYS A 518 14.80 -6.74 13.23
C CYS A 518 16.27 -7.06 12.95
N ALA A 519 17.10 -6.02 12.83
CA ALA A 519 18.57 -6.08 12.85
C ALA A 519 19.13 -6.68 14.18
N ALA A 520 18.37 -7.58 14.81
CA ALA A 520 18.71 -8.43 15.93
C ALA A 520 19.26 -9.81 15.49
N GLN A 521 19.27 -10.19 14.19
CA GLN A 521 19.82 -11.49 13.77
C GLN A 521 20.68 -11.56 12.49
N ARG A 522 21.02 -10.44 11.84
CA ARG A 522 22.24 -10.42 11.02
C ARG A 522 23.35 -9.85 11.90
N GLU A 523 24.41 -10.62 12.13
CA GLU A 523 25.61 -10.11 12.80
C GLU A 523 26.01 -8.80 12.12
N ARG A 524 25.90 -7.67 12.83
CA ARG A 524 26.34 -6.37 12.31
C ARG A 524 27.76 -6.52 11.77
N PHE A 525 28.01 -5.94 10.60
CA PHE A 525 29.36 -5.86 10.07
C PHE A 525 30.22 -5.09 11.07
N LYS A 526 31.47 -5.50 11.20
CA LYS A 526 32.50 -4.82 11.98
C LYS A 526 33.64 -4.48 11.05
N VAL A 527 34.37 -3.42 11.40
CA VAL A 527 35.63 -3.10 10.72
C VAL A 527 36.54 -4.33 10.80
N GLY A 528 37.03 -4.77 9.65
CA GLY A 528 37.86 -5.97 9.50
C GLY A 528 37.14 -7.22 8.99
N ASP A 529 35.81 -7.25 8.97
CA ASP A 529 35.05 -8.39 8.42
C ASP A 529 35.37 -8.62 6.94
N GLN A 530 35.50 -9.89 6.55
CA GLN A 530 35.58 -10.30 5.14
C GLN A 530 34.17 -10.43 4.58
N VAL A 531 33.90 -9.80 3.46
CA VAL A 531 32.57 -9.70 2.86
C VAL A 531 32.64 -9.91 1.36
N LYS A 532 31.55 -10.40 0.76
CA LYS A 532 31.36 -10.47 -0.69
C LYS A 532 30.05 -9.83 -1.08
N ILE A 533 29.95 -9.42 -2.33
CA ILE A 533 28.68 -8.95 -2.90
C ILE A 533 27.72 -10.15 -3.00
N ALA A 534 26.52 -10.01 -2.45
CA ALA A 534 25.56 -11.10 -2.29
C ALA A 534 24.42 -11.08 -3.32
N VAL A 535 24.37 -10.04 -4.14
CA VAL A 535 23.26 -9.72 -5.05
C VAL A 535 23.80 -9.48 -6.46
N ASP A 536 22.95 -9.67 -7.47
CA ASP A 536 23.32 -9.36 -8.85
C ASP A 536 23.46 -7.84 -9.09
N ILE A 537 24.05 -7.47 -10.22
CA ILE A 537 24.35 -6.09 -10.58
C ILE A 537 23.11 -5.17 -10.66
N SER A 538 21.95 -5.71 -11.06
CA SER A 538 20.71 -4.93 -11.17
C SER A 538 20.12 -4.65 -9.79
N GLN A 539 20.17 -5.64 -8.90
CA GLN A 539 19.78 -5.49 -7.50
C GLN A 539 20.75 -4.58 -6.75
N LEU A 540 22.05 -4.73 -6.96
CA LEU A 540 23.07 -3.87 -6.37
C LEU A 540 22.84 -2.42 -6.78
N LYS A 541 22.61 -2.16 -8.07
CA LYS A 541 22.31 -0.80 -8.58
C LYS A 541 21.10 -0.16 -7.90
N ARG A 542 20.06 -0.95 -7.60
CA ARG A 542 18.88 -0.47 -6.84
C ARG A 542 19.21 -0.19 -5.38
N LEU A 543 19.91 -1.10 -4.71
CA LEU A 543 20.28 -0.97 -3.29
C LEU A 543 21.23 0.19 -3.04
N GLN A 544 22.05 0.53 -4.03
CA GLN A 544 23.01 1.63 -3.99
C GLN A 544 22.39 3.02 -4.25
N GLN A 545 21.12 3.10 -4.64
CA GLN A 545 20.44 4.40 -4.82
C GLN A 545 20.33 5.12 -3.47
N GLY A 546 21.03 6.24 -3.34
CA GLY A 546 21.11 7.01 -2.09
C GLY A 546 22.18 6.55 -1.11
N HIS A 547 23.00 5.55 -1.46
CA HIS A 547 24.06 4.94 -0.61
C HIS A 547 25.42 4.95 -1.31
N GLY A 548 25.78 6.09 -1.92
CA GLY A 548 27.06 6.28 -2.63
C GLY A 548 27.07 5.90 -4.12
N GLY A 549 25.99 5.31 -4.65
CA GLY A 549 25.87 4.95 -6.07
C GLY A 549 26.67 3.71 -6.47
N LEU A 550 26.71 3.41 -7.77
CA LEU A 550 27.42 2.27 -8.34
C LEU A 550 28.36 2.76 -9.47
N PRO A 551 29.62 3.11 -9.18
CA PRO A 551 30.59 3.45 -10.22
C PRO A 551 30.94 2.23 -11.08
N ASP A 552 31.22 2.42 -12.38
CA ASP A 552 31.35 1.33 -13.36
C ASP A 552 32.43 0.29 -13.02
N ASN A 553 33.47 0.70 -12.29
CA ASN A 553 34.54 -0.18 -11.81
C ASN A 553 34.14 -1.09 -10.63
N MET A 554 33.03 -0.81 -9.94
CA MET A 554 32.52 -1.60 -8.81
C MET A 554 31.96 -2.96 -9.28
N ASN A 555 31.50 -3.03 -10.54
CA ASN A 555 30.98 -4.26 -11.17
C ASN A 555 32.03 -5.35 -11.34
N GLN A 556 33.31 -4.97 -11.36
CA GLN A 556 34.43 -5.91 -11.50
C GLN A 556 34.64 -6.75 -10.23
N HIS A 557 34.00 -6.38 -9.12
CA HIS A 557 34.18 -7.02 -7.81
C HIS A 557 33.01 -7.93 -7.38
N LEU A 558 32.06 -8.24 -8.27
CA LEU A 558 30.89 -9.10 -7.96
C LEU A 558 31.29 -10.45 -7.34
N ASP A 559 32.39 -11.04 -7.82
CA ASP A 559 32.91 -12.32 -7.32
C ASP A 559 34.14 -12.18 -6.40
N SER A 560 34.54 -10.96 -6.07
CA SER A 560 35.70 -10.69 -5.22
C SER A 560 35.33 -10.66 -3.73
N VAL A 561 36.25 -11.08 -2.87
CA VAL A 561 36.13 -10.90 -1.42
C VAL A 561 36.80 -9.58 -1.04
N GLY A 562 36.06 -8.73 -0.34
CA GLY A 562 36.53 -7.45 0.17
C GLY A 562 36.58 -7.42 1.70
N LYS A 563 37.29 -6.44 2.24
CA LYS A 563 37.42 -6.21 3.69
C LYS A 563 36.69 -4.93 4.09
N VAL A 564 35.86 -5.01 5.13
CA VAL A 564 35.18 -3.85 5.70
C VAL A 564 36.23 -2.91 6.31
N SER A 565 36.33 -1.71 5.74
CA SER A 565 37.30 -0.68 6.13
C SER A 565 36.75 0.28 7.18
N ARG A 566 35.48 0.69 7.04
CA ARG A 566 34.74 1.52 7.99
C ARG A 566 33.24 1.35 7.77
N ILE A 567 32.45 1.76 8.75
CA ILE A 567 30.99 1.84 8.65
C ILE A 567 30.65 3.30 8.91
N ASN A 568 29.88 3.93 8.02
CA ASN A 568 29.56 5.34 8.14
C ASN A 568 28.38 5.59 9.12
N GLU A 569 28.03 6.85 9.34
CA GLU A 569 26.93 7.25 10.24
C GLU A 569 25.53 6.84 9.74
N GLU A 570 25.43 6.41 8.48
CA GLU A 570 24.23 5.94 7.78
C GLU A 570 24.13 4.39 7.77
N ASP A 571 25.01 3.72 8.53
CA ASP A 571 25.19 2.26 8.60
C ASP A 571 25.66 1.58 7.29
N ASP A 572 26.06 2.35 6.27
CA ASP A 572 26.66 1.80 5.06
C ASP A 572 28.07 1.26 5.30
N VAL A 573 28.34 0.13 4.66
CA VAL A 573 29.56 -0.63 4.82
C VAL A 573 30.55 -0.20 3.76
N VAL A 574 31.66 0.42 4.17
CA VAL A 574 32.70 0.83 3.25
C VAL A 574 33.71 -0.31 3.11
N VAL A 575 33.81 -0.91 1.94
CA VAL A 575 34.60 -2.10 1.65
C VAL A 575 35.76 -1.77 0.72
N LYS A 576 36.94 -2.36 0.98
CA LYS A 576 38.09 -2.37 0.06
C LYS A 576 38.28 -3.77 -0.52
N PHE A 577 38.49 -3.88 -1.82
CA PHE A 577 38.81 -5.13 -2.52
C PHE A 577 40.27 -5.10 -2.95
N GLY A 578 41.16 -5.71 -2.15
CA GLY A 578 42.61 -5.54 -2.33
C GLY A 578 43.01 -4.07 -2.25
N ASP A 579 43.70 -3.57 -3.28
CA ASP A 579 44.07 -2.15 -3.41
C ASP A 579 42.98 -1.28 -4.06
N SER A 580 41.87 -1.88 -4.52
CA SER A 580 40.75 -1.18 -5.14
C SER A 580 39.70 -0.74 -4.10
N GLY A 581 39.14 0.46 -4.31
CA GLY A 581 38.20 1.12 -3.39
C GLY A 581 38.84 2.28 -2.62
N PRO A 582 38.17 2.84 -1.59
CA PRO A 582 36.99 2.31 -0.90
C PRO A 582 35.66 2.50 -1.64
N TYR A 583 34.79 1.50 -1.57
CA TYR A 583 33.42 1.56 -2.10
C TYR A 583 32.43 1.47 -0.94
N THR A 584 31.41 2.32 -0.96
CA THR A 584 30.33 2.33 0.03
C THR A 584 29.23 1.38 -0.44
N PHE A 585 28.79 0.48 0.43
CA PHE A 585 27.73 -0.47 0.13
C PHE A 585 26.58 -0.32 1.12
N ASN A 586 25.36 -0.40 0.61
CA ASN A 586 24.20 -0.78 1.40
C ASN A 586 24.48 -2.15 2.05
N PRO A 587 24.34 -2.31 3.39
CA PRO A 587 24.61 -3.57 4.08
C PRO A 587 23.84 -4.77 3.51
N ALA A 588 22.66 -4.55 2.92
CA ALA A 588 21.84 -5.59 2.31
C ALA A 588 22.47 -6.19 1.05
N GLY A 589 23.39 -5.48 0.38
CA GLY A 589 24.11 -5.95 -0.78
C GLY A 589 25.31 -6.86 -0.47
N LEU A 590 25.66 -7.04 0.81
CA LEU A 590 26.85 -7.77 1.26
C LEU A 590 26.51 -8.99 2.11
N THR A 591 27.39 -10.00 2.08
CA THR A 591 27.38 -11.14 3.01
C THR A 591 28.77 -11.34 3.61
N LYS A 592 28.85 -11.68 4.91
CA LYS A 592 30.11 -12.08 5.55
C LYS A 592 30.62 -13.41 4.99
N VAL A 593 31.90 -13.47 4.68
CA VAL A 593 32.60 -14.70 4.32
C VAL A 593 33.19 -15.29 5.59
N LYS A 594 32.64 -16.44 6.04
CA LYS A 594 33.30 -17.26 7.07
C LYS A 594 34.46 -18.00 6.39
N LEU A 595 35.69 -17.57 6.65
CA LEU A 595 36.87 -18.32 6.21
C LEU A 595 36.88 -19.67 6.94
N LYS A 596 36.72 -20.77 6.21
CA LYS A 596 37.14 -22.08 6.69
C LYS A 596 38.66 -22.09 6.57
N PHE A 597 39.37 -22.00 7.69
CA PHE A 597 40.80 -22.26 7.70
C PHE A 597 41.02 -23.76 7.45
N PRO A 598 41.79 -24.16 6.42
CA PRO A 598 42.30 -25.51 6.33
C PRO A 598 43.40 -25.68 7.38
N ASN A 599 43.26 -26.71 8.21
CA ASN A 599 44.28 -27.30 9.10
C ASN A 599 44.78 -26.43 10.27
N ASP A 600 44.21 -26.66 11.46
CA ASP A 600 44.91 -26.49 12.74
C ASP A 600 45.32 -27.89 13.26
N PRO A 601 46.61 -28.19 13.47
CA PRO A 601 47.10 -29.51 13.90
C PRO A 601 46.82 -29.88 15.37
N PHE A 602 46.13 -29.05 16.16
CA PHE A 602 45.97 -29.28 17.61
C PHE A 602 44.52 -29.23 18.11
N ALA A 603 43.63 -30.03 17.52
CA ALA A 603 42.32 -30.30 18.13
C ALA A 603 42.41 -31.48 19.13
N PRO A 604 42.17 -31.30 20.44
CA PRO A 604 41.87 -32.41 21.33
C PRO A 604 40.39 -32.80 21.21
N SER A 605 40.16 -34.09 21.18
CA SER A 605 38.86 -34.76 21.20
C SER A 605 37.99 -34.41 22.41
N ASN A 606 36.67 -34.40 22.20
CA ASN A 606 35.61 -34.42 23.21
C ASN A 606 35.96 -35.24 24.47
N PRO A 607 35.44 -34.83 25.63
CA PRO A 607 34.53 -35.76 26.30
C PRO A 607 33.28 -35.11 26.92
N LYS A 608 32.32 -36.00 27.19
CA LYS A 608 30.99 -35.81 27.76
C LYS A 608 31.00 -35.57 29.29
N ASP A 609 29.82 -35.19 29.77
CA ASP A 609 29.25 -35.38 31.11
C ASP A 609 29.65 -34.41 32.24
N GLY A 610 28.64 -33.98 33.01
CA GLY A 610 28.83 -33.60 34.42
C GLY A 610 28.26 -32.26 34.89
N CYS A 611 27.17 -32.34 35.65
CA CYS A 611 26.54 -31.28 36.44
C CYS A 611 27.42 -30.78 37.62
N SER A 612 27.47 -29.46 37.90
CA SER A 612 27.22 -28.84 39.23
C SER A 612 27.82 -27.45 39.45
N SER A 613 26.94 -26.51 39.81
CA SER A 613 27.02 -25.46 40.84
C SER A 613 28.31 -24.63 41.14
N ARG A 614 28.05 -23.31 41.27
CA ARG A 614 28.57 -22.28 42.21
C ARG A 614 29.78 -21.39 41.84
N LYS A 615 29.44 -20.09 41.93
CA LYS A 615 30.09 -18.94 42.61
C LYS A 615 31.07 -18.04 41.83
N MET A 616 30.83 -16.75 42.09
CA MET A 616 31.51 -15.54 41.64
C MET A 616 32.95 -15.40 42.14
N ALA A 617 33.77 -14.67 41.39
CA ALA A 617 34.74 -13.73 41.95
C ALA A 617 35.05 -12.59 40.96
N LYS A 618 34.95 -11.36 41.46
CA LYS A 618 35.50 -10.13 40.86
C LYS A 618 37.02 -10.16 40.95
N THR A 619 37.71 -9.58 39.95
CA THR A 619 38.97 -8.86 40.20
C THR A 619 39.12 -7.69 39.24
N SER A 620 39.45 -6.56 39.85
CA SER A 620 39.82 -5.26 39.31
C SER A 620 41.29 -5.22 38.91
N SER A 621 41.65 -4.39 37.93
CA SER A 621 42.97 -3.72 37.95
C SER A 621 42.92 -2.37 37.21
N HIS A 622 43.49 -1.36 37.88
CA HIS A 622 43.70 0.02 37.43
C HIS A 622 45.12 0.21 36.89
N SER A 623 45.30 1.15 35.95
CA SER A 623 46.44 2.11 35.85
C SER A 623 46.16 3.07 34.67
N ASN A 624 45.93 4.38 34.90
CA ASN A 624 46.88 5.53 34.96
C ASN A 624 47.73 5.70 33.66
N SER A 625 47.98 6.87 33.07
CA SER A 625 47.53 8.28 33.19
C SER A 625 48.15 9.05 31.99
N SER A 626 47.56 10.15 31.51
CA SER A 626 48.31 11.41 31.25
C SER A 626 47.38 12.55 30.78
N ARG A 627 47.44 13.68 31.49
CA ARG A 627 46.71 14.94 31.29
C ARG A 627 47.39 15.87 30.28
N GLY A 628 46.57 16.63 29.56
CA GLY A 628 46.89 17.95 28.99
C GLY A 628 45.66 18.86 29.14
N SER A 629 45.85 19.98 29.84
CA SER A 629 44.95 21.10 30.24
C SER A 629 44.26 21.84 29.07
N SER A 630 43.18 22.62 29.19
CA SER A 630 42.29 23.06 30.28
C SER A 630 41.23 24.00 29.67
N GLU A 631 39.97 23.92 30.10
CA GLU A 631 39.15 25.10 30.38
C GLU A 631 38.06 24.72 31.40
N MET A 632 38.03 25.46 32.50
CA MET A 632 37.27 25.17 33.71
C MET A 632 35.95 25.95 33.69
N SER A 633 34.81 25.25 33.76
CA SER A 633 33.55 25.84 34.23
C SER A 633 33.14 25.11 35.51
N THR A 634 32.82 25.89 36.54
CA THR A 634 32.47 25.42 37.89
C THR A 634 31.31 24.42 37.87
N PRO A 635 31.39 23.25 38.53
CA PRO A 635 30.26 22.33 38.62
C PRO A 635 29.22 22.90 39.59
N ARG A 636 28.06 23.30 39.07
CA ARG A 636 26.88 23.54 39.91
C ARG A 636 26.50 22.21 40.56
N TYR A 637 26.54 22.13 41.88
CA TYR A 637 26.09 20.94 42.61
C TYR A 637 24.57 20.83 42.47
N GLN A 638 24.11 20.08 41.46
CA GLN A 638 22.70 19.73 41.33
C GLN A 638 22.38 18.62 42.34
N PRO A 639 21.40 18.82 43.25
CA PRO A 639 21.11 17.82 44.27
C PRO A 639 20.57 16.55 43.60
N GLN A 640 21.25 15.41 43.78
CA GLN A 640 20.81 14.14 43.20
C GLN A 640 19.61 13.55 43.95
N CYS A 641 18.70 12.89 43.22
CA CYS A 641 17.55 12.20 43.78
C CYS A 641 18.00 11.15 44.80
N LYS A 642 17.48 11.27 46.03
CA LYS A 642 17.85 10.42 47.16
C LYS A 642 17.21 9.03 47.16
N ILE A 643 16.43 8.72 46.12
CA ILE A 643 15.69 7.45 45.99
C ILE A 643 16.38 6.57 44.95
N CYS A 644 16.51 7.05 43.71
CA CYS A 644 17.19 6.29 42.67
C CYS A 644 18.69 6.52 42.62
N LEU A 645 19.20 7.63 43.18
CA LEU A 645 20.61 8.02 43.08
C LEU A 645 21.15 8.02 41.63
N GLU A 646 20.26 8.24 40.65
CA GLU A 646 20.56 8.14 39.21
C GLU A 646 20.14 9.37 38.40
N GLN A 647 19.26 10.20 38.96
CA GLN A 647 18.71 11.40 38.32
C GLN A 647 18.78 12.57 39.30
N ASP A 648 18.74 13.79 38.80
CA ASP A 648 18.72 14.98 39.65
C ASP A 648 17.37 15.13 40.34
N ALA A 649 17.40 15.53 41.60
CA ALA A 649 16.22 15.96 42.32
C ALA A 649 15.68 17.21 41.62
N CYS A 650 14.37 17.21 41.38
CA CYS A 650 13.69 18.34 40.73
C CYS A 650 12.28 18.56 41.29
N ILE A 651 11.79 17.71 42.19
CA ILE A 651 10.46 17.83 42.81
C ILE A 651 10.58 18.18 44.28
N THR A 652 9.82 19.21 44.67
CA THR A 652 9.52 19.56 46.06
C THR A 652 8.14 19.02 46.45
N PHE A 653 8.04 18.34 47.59
CA PHE A 653 6.79 17.79 48.09
C PHE A 653 6.04 18.77 48.99
N ILE A 654 4.77 19.06 48.69
CA ILE A 654 3.89 19.92 49.48
C ILE A 654 2.99 19.04 50.38
N PRO A 655 2.77 19.41 51.66
CA PRO A 655 3.17 20.67 52.31
C PRO A 655 4.55 20.63 52.99
N CYS A 656 5.30 19.53 52.90
CA CYS A 656 6.51 19.35 53.74
C CYS A 656 7.76 20.11 53.25
N GLY A 657 7.77 20.63 52.03
CA GLY A 657 8.87 21.42 51.46
C GLY A 657 10.14 20.64 51.09
N HIS A 658 10.15 19.30 51.20
CA HIS A 658 11.36 18.52 50.94
C HIS A 658 11.63 18.35 49.44
N PHE A 659 12.79 18.86 49.00
CA PHE A 659 13.36 18.69 47.66
C PHE A 659 14.34 17.52 47.64
N ALA A 660 13.87 16.33 47.29
CA ALA A 660 14.68 15.11 47.46
C ALA A 660 14.56 14.10 46.32
N SER A 661 13.66 14.30 45.36
CA SER A 661 13.31 13.27 44.37
C SER A 661 13.30 13.79 42.93
N CYS A 662 13.67 12.92 41.99
CA CYS A 662 13.39 13.15 40.58
C CYS A 662 11.89 12.92 40.32
N ARG A 663 11.41 13.40 39.16
CA ARG A 663 9.97 13.28 38.80
C ARG A 663 9.44 11.85 38.84
N TYR A 664 10.27 10.89 38.45
CA TYR A 664 9.88 9.48 38.40
C TYR A 664 9.74 8.85 39.79
N CYS A 665 10.68 9.12 40.70
CA CYS A 665 10.57 8.61 42.06
C CYS A 665 9.46 9.33 42.84
N ALA A 666 9.25 10.62 42.56
CA ALA A 666 8.18 11.41 43.16
C ALA A 666 6.78 10.88 42.87
N SER A 667 6.54 10.38 41.65
CA SER A 667 5.21 9.90 41.22
C SER A 667 4.79 8.59 41.89
N ARG A 668 5.75 7.85 42.47
CA ARG A 668 5.51 6.56 43.13
C ARG A 668 5.36 6.65 44.65
N LEU A 669 5.46 7.85 45.20
CA LEU A 669 5.38 8.10 46.63
C LEU A 669 4.04 8.73 47.01
N THR A 670 3.35 8.13 47.96
CA THR A 670 2.21 8.72 48.67
C THR A 670 2.66 9.57 49.86
N ASN A 671 3.83 9.24 50.44
CA ASN A 671 4.42 9.92 51.59
C ASN A 671 5.85 10.37 51.26
N CYS A 672 6.25 11.53 51.78
CA CYS A 672 7.59 12.10 51.56
C CYS A 672 8.67 11.12 52.04
N ALA A 673 9.62 10.78 51.17
CA ALA A 673 10.70 9.84 51.50
C ALA A 673 11.64 10.33 52.63
N ILE A 674 11.60 11.63 52.97
CA ILE A 674 12.43 12.21 54.03
C ILE A 674 11.66 12.23 55.36
N CYS A 675 10.48 12.86 55.40
CA CYS A 675 9.75 13.10 56.65
C CYS A 675 8.48 12.26 56.82
N ARG A 676 8.17 11.37 55.86
CA ARG A 676 7.00 10.47 55.82
C ARG A 676 5.63 11.15 55.88
N ARG A 677 5.57 12.48 55.84
CA ARG A 677 4.31 13.24 55.72
C ARG A 677 3.64 12.94 54.38
N GLU A 678 2.32 12.85 54.38
CA GLU A 678 1.53 12.67 53.17
C GLU A 678 1.80 13.79 52.16
N ILE A 679 1.92 13.44 50.88
CA ILE A 679 2.19 14.36 49.78
C ILE A 679 0.86 14.76 49.15
N THR A 680 0.47 16.02 49.35
CA THR A 680 -0.76 16.57 48.74
C THR A 680 -0.51 17.10 47.34
N GLU A 681 0.67 17.68 47.10
CA GLU A 681 1.04 18.25 45.80
C GLU A 681 2.54 18.07 45.52
N ARG A 682 2.89 17.97 44.23
CA ARG A 682 4.27 17.78 43.74
C ARG A 682 4.63 18.94 42.85
N GLN A 683 5.47 19.85 43.35
CA GLN A 683 5.86 21.04 42.61
C GLN A 683 7.24 20.84 41.98
N LEU A 684 7.33 21.11 40.68
CA LEU A 684 8.61 21.17 39.98
C LEU A 684 9.36 22.43 40.39
N THR A 685 10.56 22.27 40.94
CA THR A 685 11.38 23.39 41.40
C THR A 685 12.57 23.57 40.48
N PHE A 686 12.72 24.77 39.93
CA PHE A 686 13.88 25.18 39.16
C PHE A 686 14.91 25.81 40.10
N ILE A 687 16.11 25.24 40.15
CA ILE A 687 17.25 25.84 40.85
C ILE A 687 18.01 26.68 39.81
N PRO A 688 18.23 27.98 40.03
CA PRO A 688 18.83 28.89 39.05
C PRO A 688 20.19 28.48 38.49
#